data_AF-W7EL65-F1
#
_entry.id   AF-W7EL65-F1
#
_cell.length_a   1.000
_cell.length_b   1.000
_cell.length_c   1.000
_cell.angle_alpha   90.00
_cell.angle_beta   90.00
_cell.angle_gamma   90.00
#
_symmetry.space_group_name_H-M   'P 1'
#
loop_
_entity.id
_entity.type
_entity.pdbx_description
1 polymer ?
#
loop_
_entity_poly.entity_id
_entity_poly.type
_entity_poly.pdbx_seq_one_letter_code
_entity_poly.pdbx_strand_id
1 'polypeptide(L)'
;MDPHNERCTELQYPDLVNFSVSVFIVFGILVSYLPQHYKIISRRSSRGLSPMFVLLGTVSGTASIANILTLPESTRDMACCKEIGTFPCAAAMLGIVQIGVQWSCFFFIMLLFLIFFPRDAPSIAEEEQDSQMPTWKEAVLVLAVSVAFFVVALFGSVVFVYAVPSHVRGWANFLGLLATVLAAIQYIPQILMTWKLQETGSLSIPMMCIQTPGSFVFAASLYARLGPAGWSAWGLFIFTGILQGFLLAMGISFVLRDRKAQQAQMMKFSSAIALAGAAQTLAAVRPRPMVSSGAIQDQITSEKLMGNLKAFDTIAKANGGNRAFGLPGYAASVDYMLEKTQNTHFKTWTQDFPALFNRVDSIEFTVSNTSYRVVGLTYSPSTSPEGLTLPLALGATGAAGCTKEGYSNLDVKGKIALVQRGSCPDGTTFAGRMKAAAAAGASAVVIYASDRSNVTGGTLSNPNPLEYVSTGYINLADAEPLVARLTAGEAVEAYFQQTQIIEERITQNVFTETKDGDPENVIMLGAHLDSVQAGAGINDDGSGSTLILEIARALRRFNVKNKVRFAWWGAEENGLLGSKYYTQNLNATEANNILTYLNFDMVSRGYFGVFDGDGSTYNLTGAPGSDAIEKLFVEHLTSKGVNVTAARFTGGSDYQSFMNIGKPVGGLHTGTGIEQDPCYHQACDTIDNPNPETLTINAKAAAHVLSILATRGETIIPKSPINTTMITARGIIGVEPRWTVPEEGEKHLATCGYEI
;
A
#
# COMPACT_ATOMS: atom_id res chain seq x y z
N MET A 1 54.01 -46.09 -1.72
CA MET A 1 53.06 -45.81 -0.62
C MET A 1 51.69 -45.70 -1.25
N ASP A 2 50.65 -46.22 -0.60
CA ASP A 2 49.28 -46.14 -1.11
C ASP A 2 48.82 -44.67 -1.06
N PRO A 3 48.47 -44.04 -2.20
CA PRO A 3 48.01 -42.65 -2.24
C PRO A 3 46.76 -42.38 -1.40
N HIS A 4 46.01 -43.43 -1.00
CA HIS A 4 44.92 -43.30 -0.03
C HIS A 4 45.45 -42.98 1.38
N ASN A 5 46.52 -43.64 1.81
CA ASN A 5 47.08 -43.53 3.16
C ASN A 5 47.79 -42.18 3.37
N GLU A 6 48.43 -41.64 2.33
CA GLU A 6 49.06 -40.31 2.37
C GLU A 6 48.04 -39.18 2.57
N ARG A 7 46.88 -39.23 1.89
CA ARG A 7 45.82 -38.22 2.04
C ARG A 7 45.15 -38.27 3.41
N CYS A 8 44.87 -39.46 3.95
CA CYS A 8 44.26 -39.55 5.28
C CYS A 8 45.22 -39.07 6.38
N THR A 9 46.53 -39.28 6.20
CA THR A 9 47.57 -38.76 7.09
C THR A 9 47.65 -37.22 7.03
N GLU A 10 47.52 -36.62 5.83
CA GLU A 10 47.46 -35.16 5.67
C GLU A 10 46.23 -34.57 6.38
N LEU A 11 45.07 -35.21 6.26
CA LEU A 11 43.83 -34.77 6.91
C LEU A 11 43.85 -34.91 8.44
N GLN A 12 44.73 -35.77 9.00
CA GLN A 12 44.85 -35.99 10.43
C GLN A 12 45.31 -34.74 11.20
N TYR A 13 46.01 -33.82 10.53
CA TYR A 13 46.55 -32.58 11.10
C TYR A 13 45.96 -31.36 10.38
N PRO A 14 44.70 -30.98 10.66
CA PRO A 14 44.05 -29.88 9.96
C PRO A 14 44.72 -28.53 10.26
N ASP A 15 44.85 -27.71 9.22
CA ASP A 15 45.30 -26.33 9.37
C ASP A 15 44.25 -25.49 10.10
N LEU A 16 44.63 -24.91 11.24
CA LEU A 16 43.74 -24.16 12.12
C LEU A 16 43.23 -22.86 11.49
N VAL A 17 43.98 -22.26 10.57
CA VAL A 17 43.58 -21.05 9.85
C VAL A 17 42.48 -21.39 8.84
N ASN A 18 42.69 -22.44 8.04
CA ASN A 18 41.69 -22.93 7.09
C ASN A 18 40.41 -23.40 7.80
N PHE A 19 40.54 -24.06 8.96
CA PHE A 19 39.40 -24.42 9.80
C PHE A 19 38.63 -23.18 10.27
N SER A 20 39.33 -22.17 10.82
CA SER A 20 38.70 -20.95 11.35
C SER A 20 38.00 -20.14 10.26
N VAL A 21 38.65 -19.98 9.09
CA VAL A 21 38.06 -19.34 7.91
C VAL A 21 36.83 -20.11 7.45
N SER A 22 36.90 -21.44 7.46
CA SER A 22 35.80 -22.29 7.01
C SER A 22 34.57 -22.19 7.92
N VAL A 23 34.77 -22.13 9.24
CA VAL A 23 33.69 -21.90 10.22
C VAL A 23 33.10 -20.50 10.08
N PHE A 24 33.93 -19.48 9.87
CA PHE A 24 33.48 -18.11 9.63
C PHE A 24 32.61 -18.01 8.37
N ILE A 25 32.98 -18.71 7.29
CA ILE A 25 32.16 -18.78 6.07
C ILE A 25 30.78 -19.39 6.36
N VAL A 26 30.70 -20.49 7.12
CA VAL A 26 29.40 -21.10 7.49
C VAL A 26 28.50 -20.10 8.22
N PHE A 27 29.05 -19.37 9.19
CA PHE A 27 28.30 -18.33 9.90
C PHE A 27 27.91 -17.17 8.97
N GLY A 28 28.82 -16.74 8.10
CA GLY A 28 28.58 -15.70 7.10
C GLY A 28 27.46 -16.06 6.13
N ILE A 29 27.38 -17.33 5.69
CA ILE A 29 26.28 -17.84 4.87
C ILE A 29 24.97 -17.67 5.62
N LEU A 30 24.85 -18.18 6.85
CA LEU A 30 23.62 -18.07 7.65
C LEU A 30 23.17 -16.61 7.82
N VAL A 31 24.09 -15.74 8.24
CA VAL A 31 23.79 -14.31 8.45
C VAL A 31 23.37 -13.63 7.15
N SER A 32 23.96 -14.00 6.01
CA SER A 32 23.64 -13.37 4.73
C SER A 32 22.20 -13.67 4.25
N TYR A 33 21.63 -14.83 4.61
CA TYR A 33 20.28 -15.21 4.19
C TYR A 33 19.18 -14.71 5.15
N LEU A 34 19.52 -14.42 6.41
CA LEU A 34 18.57 -13.95 7.43
C LEU A 34 17.71 -12.75 6.99
N PRO A 35 18.24 -11.67 6.38
CA PRO A 35 17.42 -10.54 5.94
C PRO A 35 16.33 -10.95 4.96
N GLN A 36 16.62 -11.89 4.05
CA GLN A 36 15.67 -12.33 3.04
C GLN A 36 14.60 -13.27 3.65
N HIS A 37 15.00 -14.21 4.51
CA HIS A 37 14.04 -15.05 5.25
C HIS A 37 13.11 -14.20 6.10
N TYR A 38 13.65 -13.24 6.86
CA TYR A 38 12.89 -12.31 7.67
C TYR A 38 11.92 -11.48 6.83
N LYS A 39 12.35 -10.96 5.66
CA LYS A 39 11.51 -10.16 4.76
C LYS A 39 10.30 -10.95 4.24
N ILE A 40 10.47 -12.22 3.86
CA ILE A 40 9.35 -13.06 3.38
C ILE A 40 8.39 -13.40 4.53
N ILE A 41 8.93 -13.79 5.69
CA ILE A 41 8.12 -14.19 6.86
C ILE A 41 7.33 -13.00 7.43
N SER A 42 7.98 -11.85 7.59
CA SER A 42 7.35 -10.63 8.13
C SER A 42 6.25 -10.09 7.22
N ARG A 43 6.42 -10.21 5.89
CA ARG A 43 5.42 -9.78 4.90
C ARG A 43 4.32 -10.80 4.65
N ARG A 44 4.46 -12.04 5.13
CA ARG A 44 3.59 -13.19 4.80
C ARG A 44 3.26 -13.30 3.31
N SER A 45 4.20 -12.91 2.45
CA SER A 45 4.01 -12.82 1.00
C SER A 45 5.31 -13.11 0.28
N SER A 46 5.23 -13.89 -0.79
CA SER A 46 6.32 -14.12 -1.74
C SER A 46 6.33 -13.14 -2.93
N ARG A 47 5.49 -12.08 -2.89
CA ARG A 47 5.40 -11.06 -3.95
C ARG A 47 6.75 -10.36 -4.17
N GLY A 48 7.24 -10.37 -5.41
CA GLY A 48 8.55 -9.86 -5.82
C GLY A 48 9.65 -10.91 -5.97
N LEU A 49 9.38 -12.20 -5.70
CA LEU A 49 10.24 -13.33 -6.05
C LEU A 49 9.74 -13.98 -7.34
N SER A 50 10.58 -14.03 -8.37
CA SER A 50 10.25 -14.71 -9.63
C SER A 50 10.23 -16.23 -9.43
N PRO A 51 9.18 -16.95 -9.86
CA PRO A 51 9.16 -18.43 -9.82
C PRO A 51 10.36 -19.03 -10.57
N MET A 52 10.73 -18.44 -11.72
CA MET A 52 11.88 -18.88 -12.50
C MET A 52 13.20 -18.68 -11.75
N PHE A 53 13.34 -17.58 -11.00
CA PHE A 53 14.51 -17.35 -10.15
C PHE A 53 14.62 -18.40 -9.03
N VAL A 54 13.49 -18.73 -8.38
CA VAL A 54 13.44 -19.76 -7.33
C VAL A 54 13.75 -21.14 -7.91
N LEU A 55 13.20 -21.47 -9.09
CA LEU A 55 13.47 -22.72 -9.80
C LEU A 55 14.96 -22.86 -10.16
N LEU A 56 15.51 -21.89 -10.90
CA LEU A 56 16.89 -21.93 -11.36
C LEU A 56 17.86 -21.99 -10.18
N GLY A 57 17.61 -21.21 -9.13
CA GLY A 57 18.44 -21.23 -7.93
C GLY A 57 18.37 -22.55 -7.16
N THR A 58 17.19 -23.18 -7.09
CA THR A 58 17.03 -24.48 -6.39
C THR A 58 17.70 -25.61 -7.18
N VAL A 59 17.53 -25.63 -8.50
CA VAL A 59 18.15 -26.64 -9.38
C VAL A 59 19.66 -26.44 -9.43
N SER A 60 20.15 -25.20 -9.56
CA SER A 60 21.58 -24.89 -9.51
C SER A 60 22.21 -25.29 -8.16
N GLY A 61 21.57 -24.95 -7.05
CA GLY A 61 22.03 -25.35 -5.71
C GLY A 61 22.06 -26.87 -5.52
N THR A 62 21.06 -27.58 -6.06
CA THR A 62 21.00 -29.04 -6.03
C THR A 62 22.09 -29.69 -6.88
N ALA A 63 22.39 -29.12 -8.05
CA ALA A 63 23.51 -29.56 -8.88
C ALA A 63 24.86 -29.28 -8.18
N SER A 64 24.99 -28.16 -7.48
CA SER A 64 26.20 -27.79 -6.72
C SER A 64 26.47 -28.75 -5.55
N ILE A 65 25.46 -29.10 -4.76
CA ILE A 65 25.64 -30.07 -3.67
C ILE A 65 25.91 -31.49 -4.21
N ALA A 66 25.27 -31.90 -5.31
CA ALA A 66 25.55 -33.18 -5.95
C ALA A 66 26.97 -33.22 -6.55
N ASN A 67 27.44 -32.12 -7.14
CA ASN A 67 28.81 -31.97 -7.64
C ASN A 67 29.84 -32.19 -6.52
N ILE A 68 29.74 -31.46 -5.41
CA ILE A 68 30.74 -31.58 -4.33
C ILE A 68 30.73 -32.96 -3.67
N LEU A 69 29.56 -33.61 -3.57
CA LEU A 69 29.43 -34.94 -2.99
C LEU A 69 29.98 -36.06 -3.90
N THR A 70 30.02 -35.84 -5.22
CA THR A 70 30.48 -36.83 -6.20
C THR A 70 31.93 -36.63 -6.66
N LEU A 71 32.55 -35.50 -6.35
CA LEU A 71 33.96 -35.26 -6.66
C LEU A 71 34.85 -36.33 -6.01
N PRO A 72 35.76 -36.99 -6.78
CA PRO A 72 36.68 -38.00 -6.25
C PRO A 72 37.49 -37.54 -5.02
N GLU A 73 37.85 -36.27 -5.00
CA GLU A 73 38.61 -35.65 -3.92
C GLU A 73 37.77 -35.61 -2.64
N SER A 74 36.49 -35.21 -2.75
CA SER A 74 35.54 -35.18 -1.63
C SER A 74 35.15 -36.57 -1.16
N THR A 75 34.96 -37.54 -2.06
CA THR A 75 34.62 -38.93 -1.68
C THR A 75 35.76 -39.61 -0.97
N ARG A 76 37.01 -39.33 -1.36
CA ARG A 76 38.20 -39.77 -0.65
C ARG A 76 38.34 -39.13 0.72
N ASP A 77 38.12 -37.82 0.84
CA ASP A 77 38.11 -37.13 2.14
C ASP A 77 37.04 -37.74 3.08
N MET A 78 35.84 -38.04 2.56
CA MET A 78 34.76 -38.70 3.31
C MET A 78 35.13 -40.14 3.72
N ALA A 79 35.88 -40.88 2.89
CA ALA A 79 36.35 -42.21 3.24
C ALA A 79 37.37 -42.19 4.40
N CYS A 80 38.27 -41.22 4.41
CA CYS A 80 39.27 -41.04 5.48
C CYS A 80 38.64 -40.77 6.86
N CYS A 81 37.40 -40.26 6.93
CA CYS A 81 36.69 -40.04 8.19
C CYS A 81 36.48 -41.31 9.03
N LYS A 82 36.61 -42.51 8.45
CA LYS A 82 36.57 -43.78 9.19
C LYS A 82 37.87 -44.08 9.95
N GLU A 83 38.97 -43.43 9.57
CA GLU A 83 40.33 -43.72 10.03
C GLU A 83 40.94 -42.59 10.87
N ILE A 84 40.43 -41.37 10.75
CA ILE A 84 40.91 -40.17 11.47
C ILE A 84 40.00 -39.79 12.64
N GLY A 85 40.52 -38.94 13.54
CA GLY A 85 39.74 -38.43 14.69
C GLY A 85 38.55 -37.56 14.29
N THR A 86 37.63 -37.35 15.24
CA THR A 86 36.38 -36.59 15.03
C THR A 86 36.62 -35.14 14.60
N PHE A 87 37.57 -34.44 15.22
CA PHE A 87 37.91 -33.06 14.87
C PHE A 87 38.55 -32.92 13.48
N PRO A 88 39.59 -33.72 13.13
CA PRO A 88 40.12 -33.80 11.76
C PRO A 88 39.05 -34.09 10.70
N CYS A 89 38.15 -35.05 10.94
CA CYS A 89 37.04 -35.33 10.02
C CYS A 89 36.09 -34.12 9.89
N ALA A 90 35.71 -33.48 11.00
CA ALA A 90 34.85 -32.30 10.98
C ALA A 90 35.48 -31.17 10.13
N ALA A 91 36.78 -30.92 10.32
CA ALA A 91 37.53 -29.93 9.55
C ALA A 91 37.57 -30.28 8.05
N ALA A 92 37.82 -31.55 7.71
CA ALA A 92 37.83 -32.03 6.33
C ALA A 92 36.46 -31.88 5.64
N MET A 93 35.37 -32.01 6.39
CA MET A 93 34.01 -31.93 5.84
C MET A 93 33.47 -30.50 5.71
N LEU A 94 34.13 -29.49 6.28
CA LEU A 94 33.60 -28.12 6.31
C LEU A 94 33.25 -27.56 4.92
N GLY A 95 34.03 -27.86 3.88
CA GLY A 95 33.69 -27.40 2.52
C GLY A 95 32.39 -28.01 1.97
N ILE A 96 32.08 -29.27 2.33
CA ILE A 96 30.79 -29.91 2.00
C ILE A 96 29.68 -29.27 2.83
N VAL A 97 29.93 -29.03 4.13
CA VAL A 97 28.98 -28.39 5.04
C VAL A 97 28.63 -26.97 4.57
N GLN A 98 29.59 -26.19 4.10
CA GLN A 98 29.33 -24.83 3.58
C GLN A 98 28.34 -24.86 2.41
N ILE A 99 28.56 -25.71 1.41
CA ILE A 99 27.64 -25.87 0.26
C ILE A 99 26.28 -26.40 0.73
N GLY A 100 26.27 -27.34 1.68
CA GLY A 100 25.05 -27.89 2.28
C GLY A 100 24.22 -26.85 3.03
N VAL A 101 24.86 -25.95 3.79
CA VAL A 101 24.20 -24.86 4.52
C VAL A 101 23.63 -23.84 3.53
N GLN A 102 24.38 -23.46 2.49
CA GLN A 102 23.87 -22.57 1.44
C GLN A 102 22.66 -23.19 0.72
N TRP A 103 22.76 -24.46 0.33
CA TRP A 103 21.66 -25.21 -0.29
C TRP A 103 20.42 -25.23 0.63
N SER A 104 20.60 -25.51 1.92
CA SER A 104 19.51 -25.53 2.91
C SER A 104 18.85 -24.16 3.08
N CYS A 105 19.64 -23.08 3.14
CA CYS A 105 19.13 -21.72 3.26
C CYS A 105 18.31 -21.31 2.03
N PHE A 106 18.76 -21.68 0.83
CA PHE A 106 18.03 -21.39 -0.40
C PHE A 106 16.78 -22.28 -0.54
N PHE A 107 16.86 -23.56 -0.15
CA PHE A 107 15.71 -24.45 -0.11
C PHE A 107 14.64 -23.94 0.87
N PHE A 108 15.06 -23.35 2.01
CA PHE A 108 14.13 -22.69 2.92
C PHE A 108 13.44 -21.48 2.26
N ILE A 109 14.11 -20.72 1.40
CA ILE A 109 13.45 -19.69 0.57
C ILE A 109 12.40 -20.31 -0.35
N MET A 110 12.68 -21.44 -1.00
CA MET A 110 11.69 -22.14 -1.83
C MET A 110 10.48 -22.59 -1.00
N LEU A 111 10.68 -23.14 0.19
CA LEU A 111 9.58 -23.51 1.10
C LEU A 111 8.74 -22.29 1.50
N LEU A 112 9.39 -21.19 1.90
CA LEU A 112 8.69 -19.95 2.22
C LEU A 112 7.94 -19.39 1.01
N PHE A 113 8.54 -19.47 -0.19
CA PHE A 113 7.91 -19.08 -1.45
C PHE A 113 6.62 -19.85 -1.69
N LEU A 114 6.62 -21.18 -1.47
CA LEU A 114 5.46 -22.05 -1.63
C LEU A 114 4.39 -21.85 -0.54
N ILE A 115 4.81 -21.62 0.71
CA ILE A 115 3.91 -21.41 1.86
C ILE A 115 3.17 -20.09 1.72
N PHE A 116 3.88 -19.02 1.35
CA PHE A 116 3.33 -17.68 1.19
C PHE A 116 3.00 -17.34 -0.27
N PHE A 117 2.88 -18.36 -1.13
CA PHE A 117 2.37 -18.20 -2.48
C PHE A 117 0.86 -17.94 -2.44
N PRO A 118 0.31 -17.00 -3.21
CA PRO A 118 -1.13 -16.78 -3.27
C PRO A 118 -1.85 -18.06 -3.73
N ARG A 119 -2.61 -18.71 -2.84
CA ARG A 119 -3.49 -19.85 -3.16
C ARG A 119 -4.93 -19.35 -3.08
N ASP A 120 -5.61 -19.38 -4.22
CA ASP A 120 -7.05 -19.25 -4.36
C ASP A 120 -7.65 -17.86 -4.02
N ALA A 121 -7.77 -17.02 -5.05
CA ALA A 121 -8.98 -16.21 -5.20
C ALA A 121 -10.10 -17.15 -5.71
N PRO A 122 -11.32 -17.14 -5.15
CA PRO A 122 -12.42 -17.93 -5.68
C PRO A 122 -12.69 -17.57 -7.14
N SER A 123 -12.64 -18.58 -8.00
CA SER A 123 -12.97 -18.49 -9.42
C SER A 123 -14.47 -18.23 -9.60
N ILE A 124 -14.82 -17.03 -10.10
CA ILE A 124 -16.01 -16.85 -10.91
C ILE A 124 -15.60 -16.04 -12.15
N ALA A 125 -15.94 -16.61 -13.31
CA ALA A 125 -15.74 -16.13 -14.68
C ALA A 125 -14.32 -16.29 -15.26
N GLU A 126 -14.15 -17.42 -15.97
CA GLU A 126 -13.19 -17.55 -17.06
C GLU A 126 -13.58 -16.56 -18.17
N GLU A 127 -12.71 -15.58 -18.45
CA GLU A 127 -12.42 -14.93 -19.77
C GLU A 127 -11.87 -13.52 -19.55
N GLU A 128 -10.60 -13.42 -19.15
CA GLU A 128 -9.55 -12.60 -19.79
C GLU A 128 -8.28 -12.69 -18.93
N GLN A 129 -7.31 -13.42 -19.46
CA GLN A 129 -6.11 -13.86 -18.77
C GLN A 129 -5.10 -12.70 -18.68
N ASP A 130 -5.06 -11.99 -17.55
CA ASP A 130 -3.97 -11.04 -17.26
C ASP A 130 -2.64 -11.81 -17.20
N SER A 131 -1.70 -11.40 -18.07
CA SER A 131 -0.59 -12.23 -18.52
C SER A 131 0.67 -12.16 -17.66
N GLN A 132 0.61 -11.60 -16.44
CA GLN A 132 1.81 -11.32 -15.66
C GLN A 132 1.81 -11.62 -14.15
N MET A 133 0.76 -12.26 -13.59
CA MET A 133 0.87 -12.84 -12.26
C MET A 133 1.15 -14.35 -12.34
N PRO A 134 2.25 -14.83 -11.73
CA PRO A 134 2.58 -16.24 -11.80
C PRO A 134 1.51 -17.08 -11.11
N THR A 135 1.00 -18.07 -11.82
CA THR A 135 -0.12 -18.89 -11.36
C THR A 135 0.30 -19.88 -10.26
N TRP A 136 -0.65 -20.35 -9.44
CA TRP A 136 -0.37 -21.47 -8.50
C TRP A 136 0.15 -22.71 -9.25
N LYS A 137 -0.28 -22.91 -10.50
CA LYS A 137 0.25 -23.95 -11.39
C LYS A 137 1.76 -23.77 -11.64
N GLU A 138 2.25 -22.55 -11.80
CA GLU A 138 3.69 -22.27 -11.91
C GLU A 138 4.42 -22.56 -10.61
N ALA A 139 3.87 -22.22 -9.44
CA ALA A 139 4.49 -22.55 -8.16
C ALA A 139 4.60 -24.07 -7.95
N VAL A 140 3.55 -24.82 -8.29
CA VAL A 140 3.55 -26.30 -8.26
C VAL A 140 4.53 -26.87 -9.29
N LEU A 141 4.62 -26.28 -10.48
CA LEU A 141 5.58 -26.67 -11.51
C LEU A 141 7.03 -26.45 -11.02
N VAL A 142 7.31 -25.33 -10.38
CA VAL A 142 8.63 -25.05 -9.77
C VAL A 142 8.98 -26.15 -8.76
N LEU A 143 8.05 -26.53 -7.89
CA LEU A 143 8.26 -27.62 -6.93
C LEU A 143 8.48 -28.97 -7.65
N ALA A 144 7.61 -29.32 -8.60
CA ALA A 144 7.67 -30.60 -9.31
C ALA A 144 8.98 -30.77 -10.08
N VAL A 145 9.41 -29.74 -10.81
CA VAL A 145 10.69 -29.75 -11.54
C VAL A 145 11.87 -29.80 -10.58
N SER A 146 11.84 -29.04 -9.48
CA SER A 146 12.93 -29.07 -8.48
C SER A 146 13.07 -30.44 -7.84
N VAL A 147 11.97 -31.10 -7.49
CA VAL A 147 11.95 -32.44 -6.91
C VAL A 147 12.40 -33.49 -7.94
N ALA A 148 11.90 -33.42 -9.16
CA ALA A 148 12.30 -34.34 -10.23
C ALA A 148 13.80 -34.25 -10.51
N PHE A 149 14.34 -33.03 -10.58
CA PHE A 149 15.77 -32.83 -10.75
C PHE A 149 16.57 -33.35 -9.56
N PHE A 150 16.12 -33.10 -8.32
CA PHE A 150 16.76 -33.65 -7.12
C PHE A 150 16.86 -35.17 -7.17
N VAL A 151 15.77 -35.85 -7.55
CA VAL A 151 15.74 -37.31 -7.73
C VAL A 151 16.74 -37.76 -8.80
N VAL A 152 16.72 -37.14 -9.98
CA VAL A 152 17.65 -37.47 -11.08
C VAL A 152 19.11 -37.25 -10.67
N ALA A 153 19.41 -36.12 -10.03
CA ALA A 153 20.76 -35.80 -9.57
C ALA A 153 21.22 -36.81 -8.50
N LEU A 154 20.35 -37.19 -7.56
CA LEU A 154 20.65 -38.17 -6.52
C LEU A 154 20.91 -39.56 -7.11
N PHE A 155 19.98 -40.10 -7.89
CA PHE A 155 20.11 -41.43 -8.48
C PHE A 155 21.28 -41.51 -9.47
N GLY A 156 21.45 -40.49 -10.32
CA GLY A 156 22.59 -40.39 -11.22
C GLY A 156 23.91 -40.41 -10.43
N SER A 157 24.00 -39.61 -9.37
CA SER A 157 25.19 -39.59 -8.50
C SER A 157 25.48 -40.93 -7.87
N VAL A 158 24.48 -41.65 -7.38
CA VAL A 158 24.64 -43.01 -6.83
C VAL A 158 25.16 -43.99 -7.91
N VAL A 159 24.59 -43.96 -9.12
CA VAL A 159 25.03 -44.82 -10.23
C VAL A 159 26.48 -44.53 -10.61
N PHE A 160 26.87 -43.27 -10.77
CA PHE A 160 28.25 -42.92 -11.13
C PHE A 160 29.26 -43.22 -10.01
N VAL A 161 28.86 -43.10 -8.74
CA VAL A 161 29.74 -43.42 -7.60
C VAL A 161 29.95 -44.93 -7.46
N TYR A 162 28.90 -45.75 -7.59
CA TYR A 162 28.96 -47.17 -7.26
C TYR A 162 29.02 -48.11 -8.48
N ALA A 163 28.33 -47.79 -9.57
CA ALA A 163 28.23 -48.65 -10.74
C ALA A 163 29.25 -48.28 -11.84
N VAL A 164 29.62 -46.99 -11.97
CA VAL A 164 30.58 -46.53 -13.00
C VAL A 164 31.66 -45.59 -12.42
N PRO A 165 32.48 -46.03 -11.44
CA PRO A 165 33.42 -45.14 -10.74
C PRO A 165 34.45 -44.45 -11.64
N SER A 166 34.81 -45.07 -12.77
CA SER A 166 35.76 -44.50 -13.74
C SER A 166 35.27 -43.19 -14.40
N HIS A 167 33.95 -42.96 -14.39
CA HIS A 167 33.32 -41.78 -15.00
C HIS A 167 32.81 -40.77 -13.96
N VAL A 168 32.99 -41.02 -12.66
CA VAL A 168 32.45 -40.17 -11.59
C VAL A 168 32.95 -38.72 -11.66
N ARG A 169 34.20 -38.50 -12.05
CA ARG A 169 34.76 -37.15 -12.27
C ARG A 169 34.07 -36.43 -13.43
N GLY A 170 33.73 -37.16 -14.49
CA GLY A 170 32.98 -36.61 -15.63
C GLY A 170 31.57 -36.17 -15.21
N TRP A 171 30.89 -37.00 -14.42
CA TRP A 171 29.59 -36.68 -13.83
C TRP A 171 29.64 -35.47 -12.90
N ALA A 172 30.62 -35.42 -12.00
CA ALA A 172 30.82 -34.27 -11.12
C ALA A 172 31.03 -32.99 -11.95
N ASN A 173 31.93 -33.00 -12.93
CA ASN A 173 32.19 -31.84 -13.79
C ASN A 173 30.94 -31.39 -14.57
N PHE A 174 30.14 -32.33 -15.05
CA PHE A 174 28.86 -32.02 -15.70
C PHE A 174 27.91 -31.28 -14.75
N LEU A 175 27.74 -31.77 -13.51
CA LEU A 175 26.89 -31.13 -12.51
C LEU A 175 27.39 -29.72 -12.12
N GLY A 176 28.70 -29.53 -11.98
CA GLY A 176 29.28 -28.22 -11.68
C GLY A 176 29.12 -27.21 -12.81
N LEU A 177 29.30 -27.66 -14.06
CA LEU A 177 29.05 -26.84 -15.25
C LEU A 177 27.57 -26.49 -15.38
N LEU A 178 26.68 -27.47 -15.16
CA LEU A 178 25.23 -27.26 -15.16
C LEU A 178 24.81 -26.22 -14.11
N ALA A 179 25.31 -26.34 -12.88
CA ALA A 179 25.06 -25.35 -11.83
C ALA A 179 25.49 -23.93 -12.25
N THR A 180 26.64 -23.82 -12.92
CA THR A 180 27.21 -22.55 -13.41
C THR A 180 26.37 -21.96 -14.53
N VAL A 181 25.93 -22.76 -15.50
CA VAL A 181 25.06 -22.32 -16.60
C VAL A 181 23.70 -21.86 -16.07
N LEU A 182 23.09 -22.61 -15.14
CA LEU A 182 21.81 -22.23 -14.54
C LEU A 182 21.93 -20.92 -13.74
N ALA A 183 23.04 -20.73 -13.03
CA ALA A 183 23.32 -19.47 -12.36
C ALA A 183 23.50 -18.31 -13.36
N ALA A 184 24.14 -18.55 -14.52
CA ALA A 184 24.24 -17.54 -15.58
C ALA A 184 22.85 -17.12 -16.09
N ILE A 185 21.98 -18.09 -16.37
CA ILE A 185 20.60 -17.87 -16.83
C ILE A 185 19.79 -17.14 -15.75
N GLN A 186 20.09 -17.35 -14.47
CA GLN A 186 19.45 -16.66 -13.35
C GLN A 186 19.88 -15.19 -13.25
N TYR A 187 21.18 -14.92 -13.29
CA TYR A 187 21.72 -13.59 -12.98
C TYR A 187 21.80 -12.64 -14.20
N ILE A 188 22.06 -13.13 -15.41
CA ILE A 188 22.23 -12.28 -16.60
C ILE A 188 20.94 -11.51 -16.95
N PRO A 189 19.76 -12.14 -17.04
CA PRO A 189 18.52 -11.41 -17.29
C PRO A 189 18.24 -10.37 -16.20
N GLN A 190 18.56 -10.68 -14.94
CA GLN A 190 18.42 -9.73 -13.84
C GLN A 190 19.37 -8.53 -13.98
N ILE A 191 20.62 -8.75 -14.38
CA ILE A 191 21.58 -7.66 -14.66
C ILE A 191 21.06 -6.77 -15.78
N LEU A 192 20.62 -7.35 -16.89
CA LEU A 192 20.09 -6.61 -18.04
C LEU A 192 18.83 -5.82 -17.68
N MET A 193 17.92 -6.44 -16.91
CA MET A 193 16.70 -5.78 -16.45
C MET A 193 17.01 -4.63 -15.48
N THR A 194 17.89 -4.85 -14.50
CA THR A 194 18.32 -3.81 -13.55
C THR A 194 19.02 -2.65 -14.29
N TRP A 195 19.77 -2.96 -15.34
CA TRP A 195 20.40 -1.95 -16.19
C TRP A 195 19.37 -1.20 -17.04
N LYS A 196 18.37 -1.88 -17.60
CA LYS A 196 17.31 -1.22 -18.40
C LYS A 196 16.43 -0.31 -17.53
N LEU A 197 16.07 -0.77 -16.33
CA LEU A 197 15.21 -0.05 -15.40
C LEU A 197 15.93 1.06 -14.64
N GLN A 198 17.26 1.00 -14.53
CA GLN A 198 18.07 1.98 -13.79
C GLN A 198 17.68 2.13 -12.30
N GLU A 199 17.05 1.10 -11.72
CA GLU A 199 16.60 1.02 -10.31
C GLU A 199 16.89 -0.36 -9.72
N THR A 200 17.06 -0.47 -8.40
CA THR A 200 17.41 -1.74 -7.73
C THR A 200 16.23 -2.65 -7.38
N GLY A 201 14.99 -2.12 -7.37
CA GLY A 201 13.77 -2.90 -7.12
C GLY A 201 13.80 -3.70 -5.79
N SER A 202 13.48 -5.00 -5.87
CA SER A 202 13.37 -5.90 -4.69
C SER A 202 14.72 -6.43 -4.16
N LEU A 203 15.83 -6.17 -4.85
CA LEU A 203 17.17 -6.68 -4.53
C LEU A 203 17.72 -6.07 -3.23
N SER A 204 18.25 -6.92 -2.36
CA SER A 204 18.85 -6.50 -1.08
C SER A 204 20.33 -6.15 -1.26
N ILE A 205 20.66 -4.85 -1.32
CA ILE A 205 22.05 -4.37 -1.35
C ILE A 205 22.86 -4.89 -0.15
N PRO A 206 22.35 -4.87 1.11
CA PRO A 206 23.09 -5.41 2.26
C PRO A 206 23.44 -6.91 2.12
N MET A 207 22.53 -7.71 1.56
CA MET A 207 22.79 -9.13 1.29
C MET A 207 23.92 -9.29 0.28
N MET A 208 23.89 -8.53 -0.83
CA MET A 208 24.94 -8.57 -1.85
C MET A 208 26.29 -8.04 -1.35
N CYS A 209 26.31 -7.03 -0.47
CA CYS A 209 27.54 -6.55 0.17
C CYS A 209 28.25 -7.63 1.00
N ILE A 210 27.49 -8.58 1.56
CA ILE A 210 28.04 -9.72 2.31
C ILE A 210 28.38 -10.88 1.37
N GLN A 211 27.48 -11.21 0.44
CA GLN A 211 27.60 -12.41 -0.41
C GLN A 211 28.62 -12.27 -1.54
N THR A 212 28.76 -11.10 -2.14
CA THR A 212 29.72 -10.88 -3.23
C THR A 212 31.16 -11.15 -2.77
N PRO A 213 31.70 -10.46 -1.74
CA PRO A 213 33.05 -10.79 -1.25
C PRO A 213 33.11 -12.19 -0.63
N GLY A 214 32.04 -12.61 0.06
CA GLY A 214 31.93 -13.95 0.63
C GLY A 214 32.09 -15.07 -0.41
N SER A 215 31.57 -14.89 -1.62
CA SER A 215 31.66 -15.88 -2.71
C SER A 215 33.10 -16.12 -3.17
N PHE A 216 33.94 -15.08 -3.21
CA PHE A 216 35.35 -15.21 -3.55
C PHE A 216 36.15 -15.88 -2.43
N VAL A 217 35.87 -15.52 -1.17
CA VAL A 217 36.49 -16.15 0.00
C VAL A 217 36.09 -17.63 0.08
N PHE A 218 34.84 -17.95 -0.22
CA PHE A 218 34.33 -19.31 -0.27
C PHE A 218 34.99 -20.11 -1.40
N ALA A 219 35.12 -19.54 -2.61
CA ALA A 219 35.86 -20.17 -3.71
C ALA A 219 37.32 -20.44 -3.35
N ALA A 220 38.01 -19.49 -2.72
CA ALA A 220 39.39 -19.66 -2.27
C ALA A 220 39.52 -20.77 -1.21
N SER A 221 38.57 -20.86 -0.27
CA SER A 221 38.51 -21.92 0.73
C SER A 221 38.33 -23.30 0.09
N LEU A 222 37.48 -23.41 -0.94
CA LEU A 222 37.27 -24.66 -1.68
C LEU A 222 38.49 -25.02 -2.54
N TYR A 223 39.14 -24.04 -3.16
CA TYR A 223 40.39 -24.26 -3.90
C TYR A 223 41.52 -24.74 -2.97
N ALA A 224 41.67 -24.14 -1.78
CA ALA A 224 42.66 -24.57 -0.80
C ALA A 224 42.46 -26.03 -0.37
N ARG A 225 41.21 -26.52 -0.35
CA ARG A 225 40.89 -27.90 0.01
C ARG A 225 41.03 -28.89 -1.15
N LEU A 226 40.44 -28.57 -2.31
CA LEU A 226 40.27 -29.48 -3.45
C LEU A 226 41.37 -29.35 -4.51
N GLY A 227 42.14 -28.26 -4.47
CA GLY A 227 43.12 -27.91 -5.48
C GLY A 227 42.51 -27.65 -6.87
N PRO A 228 43.35 -27.69 -7.93
CA PRO A 228 42.91 -27.47 -9.31
C PRO A 228 41.92 -28.52 -9.82
N ALA A 229 41.95 -29.73 -9.26
CA ALA A 229 41.07 -30.83 -9.68
C ALA A 229 39.59 -30.58 -9.33
N GLY A 230 39.32 -29.81 -8.27
CA GLY A 230 37.96 -29.44 -7.84
C GLY A 230 37.36 -28.21 -8.51
N TRP A 231 37.85 -27.80 -9.69
CA TRP A 231 37.42 -26.56 -10.35
C TRP A 231 35.91 -26.46 -10.60
N SER A 232 35.25 -27.60 -10.82
CA SER A 232 33.80 -27.65 -11.03
C SER A 232 32.99 -27.31 -9.78
N ALA A 233 33.59 -27.38 -8.58
CA ALA A 233 32.97 -26.97 -7.32
C ALA A 233 33.25 -25.51 -6.97
N TRP A 234 34.52 -25.07 -7.04
CA TRP A 234 34.87 -23.69 -6.64
C TRP A 234 34.63 -22.66 -7.75
N GLY A 235 34.69 -23.06 -9.03
CA GLY A 235 34.53 -22.17 -10.18
C GLY A 235 33.15 -21.51 -10.26
N LEU A 236 32.11 -22.21 -9.84
CA LEU A 236 30.74 -21.69 -9.72
C LEU A 236 30.68 -20.43 -8.84
N PHE A 237 31.39 -20.42 -7.71
CA PHE A 237 31.36 -19.32 -6.74
C PHE A 237 32.14 -18.10 -7.23
N ILE A 238 33.22 -18.31 -7.98
CA ILE A 238 33.91 -17.21 -8.68
C ILE A 238 32.97 -16.58 -9.70
N PHE A 239 32.34 -17.40 -10.52
CA PHE A 239 31.45 -16.94 -11.57
C PHE A 239 30.23 -16.19 -11.03
N THR A 240 29.55 -16.76 -10.03
CA THR A 240 28.41 -16.10 -9.36
C THR A 240 28.81 -14.85 -8.60
N GLY A 241 29.98 -14.85 -7.93
CA GLY A 241 30.54 -13.67 -7.28
C GLY A 241 30.79 -12.51 -8.26
N ILE A 242 31.26 -12.80 -9.48
CA ILE A 242 31.43 -11.78 -10.54
C ILE A 242 30.07 -11.20 -10.97
N LEU A 243 29.07 -12.05 -11.24
CA LEU A 243 27.73 -11.59 -11.65
C LEU A 243 27.03 -10.77 -10.55
N GLN A 244 27.11 -11.23 -9.29
CA GLN A 244 26.63 -10.47 -8.14
C GLN A 244 27.40 -9.16 -7.94
N GLY A 245 28.71 -9.15 -8.23
CA GLY A 245 29.54 -7.95 -8.22
C GLY A 245 29.07 -6.88 -9.20
N PHE A 246 28.70 -7.27 -10.43
CA PHE A 246 28.11 -6.34 -11.40
C PHE A 246 26.79 -5.74 -10.90
N LEU A 247 25.89 -6.58 -10.37
CA LEU A 247 24.63 -6.10 -9.77
C LEU A 247 24.87 -5.14 -8.60
N LEU A 248 25.82 -5.47 -7.71
CA LEU A 248 26.15 -4.65 -6.56
C LEU A 248 26.74 -3.30 -7.00
N ALA A 249 27.67 -3.30 -7.95
CA ALA A 249 28.27 -2.08 -8.48
C ALA A 249 27.23 -1.17 -9.13
N MET A 250 26.31 -1.73 -9.93
CA MET A 250 25.19 -0.99 -10.50
C MET A 250 24.26 -0.46 -9.41
N GLY A 251 23.87 -1.29 -8.44
CA GLY A 251 22.97 -0.89 -7.37
C GLY A 251 23.54 0.22 -6.50
N ILE A 252 24.83 0.13 -6.14
CA ILE A 252 25.54 1.22 -5.44
C ILE A 252 25.61 2.46 -6.33
N SER A 253 25.93 2.33 -7.62
CA SER A 253 25.99 3.44 -8.56
C SER A 253 24.66 4.18 -8.67
N PHE A 254 23.54 3.46 -8.77
CA PHE A 254 22.20 4.06 -8.82
C PHE A 254 21.86 4.73 -7.49
N VAL A 255 22.06 4.07 -6.35
CA VAL A 255 21.85 4.70 -5.03
C VAL A 255 22.72 5.96 -4.84
N LEU A 256 23.97 5.95 -5.30
CA LEU A 256 24.85 7.11 -5.22
C LEU A 256 24.46 8.20 -6.21
N ARG A 257 24.01 7.85 -7.42
CA ARG A 257 23.48 8.81 -8.41
C ARG A 257 22.22 9.47 -7.87
N ASP A 258 21.29 8.69 -7.33
CA ASP A 258 20.03 9.18 -6.81
C ASP A 258 20.26 10.02 -5.56
N ARG A 259 21.20 9.62 -4.69
CA ARG A 259 21.69 10.47 -3.59
C ARG A 259 22.37 11.74 -4.06
N LYS A 260 23.18 11.71 -5.12
CA LYS A 260 23.81 12.91 -5.70
C LYS A 260 22.78 13.81 -6.37
N ALA A 261 21.76 13.26 -7.01
CA ALA A 261 20.63 14.00 -7.57
C ALA A 261 19.83 14.68 -6.45
N GLN A 262 19.49 13.93 -5.38
CA GLN A 262 18.88 14.46 -4.16
C GLN A 262 19.75 15.53 -3.48
N GLN A 263 21.07 15.34 -3.40
CA GLN A 263 22.02 16.30 -2.83
C GLN A 263 22.20 17.55 -3.71
N ALA A 264 22.21 17.41 -5.04
CA ALA A 264 22.26 18.55 -5.97
C ALA A 264 20.94 19.35 -5.93
N GLN A 265 19.81 18.67 -5.74
CA GLN A 265 18.49 19.27 -5.57
C GLN A 265 18.37 19.95 -4.18
N MET A 266 18.95 19.37 -3.13
CA MET A 266 19.12 19.99 -1.81
C MET A 266 20.09 21.18 -1.84
N MET A 267 21.21 21.11 -2.57
CA MET A 267 22.18 22.22 -2.67
C MET A 267 21.63 23.41 -3.46
N LYS A 268 20.74 23.19 -4.44
CA LYS A 268 19.97 24.28 -5.09
C LYS A 268 18.96 24.94 -4.14
N PHE A 269 18.55 24.27 -3.07
CA PHE A 269 17.68 24.82 -2.01
C PHE A 269 18.45 25.34 -0.78
N SER A 270 19.75 25.05 -0.65
CA SER A 270 20.52 25.27 0.59
C SER A 270 21.57 26.37 0.52
N SER A 271 21.45 27.33 -0.40
CA SER A 271 22.27 28.57 -0.33
C SER A 271 21.92 29.49 0.86
N ALA A 272 21.02 29.09 1.76
CA ALA A 272 20.59 29.91 2.88
C ALA A 272 21.02 29.41 4.28
N ILE A 273 21.39 28.15 4.51
CA ILE A 273 21.65 27.68 5.89
C ILE A 273 22.68 26.54 5.92
N ALA A 274 23.98 26.89 6.05
CA ALA A 274 25.02 25.90 6.32
C ALA A 274 26.13 26.50 7.20
N LEU A 275 25.85 26.65 8.49
CA LEU A 275 26.87 26.89 9.52
C LEU A 275 26.36 26.45 10.90
N ALA A 276 26.01 25.17 11.06
CA ALA A 276 25.93 24.51 12.38
C ALA A 276 25.72 23.00 12.19
N GLY A 277 26.81 22.22 12.21
CA GLY A 277 26.70 20.77 12.03
C GLY A 277 27.97 20.00 12.35
N ALA A 278 28.70 20.39 13.38
CA ALA A 278 29.83 19.62 13.89
C ALA A 278 29.98 19.79 15.41
N ALA A 279 29.06 19.19 16.17
CA ALA A 279 29.28 18.72 17.55
C ALA A 279 27.97 18.13 18.08
N GLN A 280 27.92 16.82 18.28
CA GLN A 280 27.16 16.19 19.38
C GLN A 280 27.44 14.68 19.42
N THR A 281 28.59 14.35 20.00
CA THR A 281 28.76 13.11 20.76
C THR A 281 28.52 13.46 22.23
N LEU A 282 27.70 12.64 22.91
CA LEU A 282 27.42 12.65 24.36
C LEU A 282 26.69 13.89 24.92
N ALA A 283 25.42 14.06 24.58
CA ALA A 283 24.50 14.85 25.42
C ALA A 283 23.73 13.91 26.36
N ALA A 284 23.84 14.14 27.66
CA ALA A 284 23.00 13.51 28.67
C ALA A 284 21.52 13.72 28.31
N VAL A 285 20.73 12.62 28.28
CA VAL A 285 19.29 12.65 27.99
C VAL A 285 18.59 13.45 29.09
N ARG A 286 18.35 14.74 28.85
CA ARG A 286 17.40 15.51 29.67
C ARG A 286 16.01 14.91 29.45
N PRO A 287 15.23 14.65 30.52
CA PRO A 287 13.86 14.19 30.37
C PRO A 287 13.04 15.22 29.58
N ARG A 288 12.25 14.74 28.62
CA ARG A 288 11.37 15.59 27.81
C ARG A 288 10.30 16.23 28.70
N PRO A 289 9.98 17.52 28.52
CA PRO A 289 8.89 18.15 29.25
C PRO A 289 7.55 17.52 28.86
N MET A 290 6.56 17.61 29.75
CA MET A 290 5.17 17.29 29.38
C MET A 290 4.69 18.23 28.27
N VAL A 291 3.86 17.71 27.36
CA VAL A 291 3.28 18.53 26.29
C VAL A 291 2.44 19.67 26.89
N SER A 292 2.61 20.87 26.36
CA SER A 292 1.82 22.04 26.73
C SER A 292 1.41 22.79 25.47
N SER A 293 0.27 23.47 25.54
CA SER A 293 -0.36 24.10 24.40
C SER A 293 0.55 25.10 23.67
N GLY A 294 1.18 26.04 24.38
CA GLY A 294 2.08 27.03 23.75
C GLY A 294 3.28 26.36 23.09
N ALA A 295 3.96 25.48 23.83
CA ALA A 295 5.20 24.87 23.37
C ALA A 295 5.03 23.97 22.14
N ILE A 296 3.90 23.24 22.01
CA ILE A 296 3.64 22.42 20.82
C ILE A 296 3.25 23.29 19.62
N GLN A 297 2.42 24.33 19.82
CA GLN A 297 2.02 25.25 18.74
C GLN A 297 3.22 26.01 18.17
N ASP A 298 4.20 26.37 18.99
CA ASP A 298 5.44 27.04 18.54
C ASP A 298 6.28 26.17 17.60
N GLN A 299 6.08 24.84 17.58
CA GLN A 299 6.75 23.95 16.64
C GLN A 299 6.06 23.89 15.27
N ILE A 300 4.80 24.33 15.18
CA ILE A 300 3.96 24.29 13.97
C ILE A 300 4.17 25.58 13.19
N THR A 301 4.68 25.43 11.97
CA THR A 301 5.05 26.55 11.09
C THR A 301 4.44 26.36 9.71
N SER A 302 3.93 27.44 9.12
CA SER A 302 3.37 27.45 7.76
C SER A 302 4.34 26.84 6.73
N GLU A 303 5.63 27.16 6.82
CA GLU A 303 6.67 26.63 5.91
C GLU A 303 6.72 25.10 5.88
N LYS A 304 6.68 24.43 7.04
CA LYS A 304 6.71 22.97 7.10
C LYS A 304 5.40 22.35 6.60
N LEU A 305 4.27 22.95 6.97
CA LEU A 305 2.95 22.50 6.52
C LEU A 305 2.88 22.52 4.99
N MET A 306 3.19 23.67 4.39
CA MET A 306 3.24 23.85 2.93
C MET A 306 4.35 23.03 2.27
N GLY A 307 5.48 22.81 2.96
CA GLY A 307 6.57 21.97 2.49
C GLY A 307 6.14 20.51 2.29
N ASN A 308 5.33 19.96 3.19
CA ASN A 308 4.77 18.62 3.01
C ASN A 308 3.70 18.60 1.92
N LEU A 309 2.83 19.62 1.82
CA LEU A 309 1.87 19.73 0.71
C LEU A 309 2.56 19.76 -0.65
N LYS A 310 3.67 20.49 -0.77
CA LYS A 310 4.49 20.50 -1.98
C LYS A 310 5.09 19.13 -2.28
N ALA A 311 5.44 18.35 -1.26
CA ALA A 311 5.88 16.98 -1.45
C ALA A 311 4.75 16.09 -2.00
N PHE A 312 3.53 16.19 -1.47
CA PHE A 312 2.36 15.46 -2.00
C PHE A 312 2.03 15.88 -3.44
N ASP A 313 2.07 17.17 -3.76
CA ASP A 313 1.88 17.67 -5.12
C ASP A 313 2.96 17.15 -6.08
N THR A 314 4.21 17.09 -5.63
CA THR A 314 5.32 16.51 -6.41
C THR A 314 5.13 15.01 -6.61
N ILE A 315 4.70 14.27 -5.57
CA ILE A 315 4.38 12.85 -5.66
C ILE A 315 3.25 12.62 -6.68
N ALA A 316 2.17 13.39 -6.60
CA ALA A 316 1.06 13.30 -7.54
C ALA A 316 1.54 13.53 -8.98
N LYS A 317 2.26 14.63 -9.24
CA LYS A 317 2.79 14.96 -10.58
C LYS A 317 3.72 13.89 -11.13
N ALA A 318 4.54 13.26 -10.29
CA ALA A 318 5.43 12.17 -10.70
C ALA A 318 4.70 10.85 -11.00
N ASN A 319 3.44 10.70 -10.56
CA ASN A 319 2.70 9.44 -10.60
C ASN A 319 1.32 9.56 -11.28
N GLY A 320 1.22 10.36 -12.35
CA GLY A 320 -0.01 10.48 -13.14
C GLY A 320 -0.98 11.57 -12.68
N GLY A 321 -0.53 12.48 -11.83
CA GLY A 321 -1.28 13.68 -11.44
C GLY A 321 -2.18 13.52 -10.20
N ASN A 322 -2.18 12.36 -9.55
CA ASN A 322 -3.03 12.07 -8.40
C ASN A 322 -2.32 11.17 -7.37
N ARG A 323 -2.96 10.99 -6.21
CA ARG A 323 -2.54 10.06 -5.15
C ARG A 323 -3.66 9.07 -4.81
N ALA A 324 -4.52 8.75 -5.77
CA ALA A 324 -5.65 7.87 -5.54
C ALA A 324 -5.22 6.45 -5.17
N PHE A 325 -5.98 5.81 -4.28
CA PHE A 325 -5.67 4.47 -3.83
C PHE A 325 -5.58 3.49 -5.00
N GLY A 326 -4.74 2.45 -4.84
CA GLY A 326 -4.49 1.50 -5.91
C GLY A 326 -3.65 2.04 -7.08
N LEU A 327 -3.27 3.32 -7.11
CA LEU A 327 -2.35 3.91 -8.08
C LEU A 327 -0.97 4.21 -7.47
N PRO A 328 0.09 4.36 -8.28
CA PRO A 328 1.46 4.56 -7.80
C PRO A 328 1.64 5.80 -6.90
N GLY A 329 0.85 6.86 -7.10
CA GLY A 329 0.91 8.07 -6.28
C GLY A 329 0.52 7.84 -4.83
N TYR A 330 -0.43 6.93 -4.56
CA TYR A 330 -0.78 6.54 -3.19
C TYR A 330 0.37 5.79 -2.52
N ALA A 331 0.95 4.81 -3.20
CA ALA A 331 2.08 4.04 -2.68
C ALA A 331 3.28 4.93 -2.33
N ALA A 332 3.61 5.89 -3.20
CA ALA A 332 4.65 6.87 -2.93
C ALA A 332 4.31 7.81 -1.75
N SER A 333 3.04 8.08 -1.52
CA SER A 333 2.56 8.86 -0.37
C SER A 333 2.69 8.08 0.94
N VAL A 334 2.38 6.78 0.92
CA VAL A 334 2.61 5.86 2.03
C VAL A 334 4.10 5.81 2.39
N ASP A 335 4.98 5.64 1.40
CA ASP A 335 6.44 5.63 1.60
C ASP A 335 6.92 6.96 2.21
N TYR A 336 6.42 8.09 1.71
CA TYR A 336 6.70 9.41 2.28
C TYR A 336 6.28 9.49 3.76
N MET A 337 5.07 9.05 4.11
CA MET A 337 4.60 9.05 5.49
C MET A 337 5.47 8.17 6.39
N LEU A 338 5.82 6.96 5.94
CA LEU A 338 6.69 6.05 6.68
C LEU A 338 8.08 6.69 6.91
N GLU A 339 8.66 7.32 5.90
CA GLU A 339 9.95 8.02 6.01
C GLU A 339 9.88 9.16 7.03
N LYS A 340 8.83 9.99 6.97
CA LYS A 340 8.72 11.16 7.85
C LYS A 340 8.36 10.81 9.27
N THR A 341 7.71 9.68 9.52
CA THR A 341 7.20 9.32 10.84
C THR A 341 8.10 8.37 11.63
N GLN A 342 8.88 7.49 10.98
CA GLN A 342 9.77 6.55 11.65
C GLN A 342 10.81 7.24 12.56
N ASN A 343 10.83 6.85 13.84
CA ASN A 343 11.84 7.30 14.81
C ASN A 343 11.85 6.40 16.07
N THR A 344 12.70 6.73 17.05
CA THR A 344 12.87 5.95 18.29
C THR A 344 11.75 6.13 19.32
N HIS A 345 11.02 7.25 19.29
CA HIS A 345 9.96 7.61 20.25
C HIS A 345 8.56 7.14 19.83
N PHE A 346 8.36 6.96 18.53
CA PHE A 346 7.10 6.48 17.97
C PHE A 346 7.22 5.04 17.48
N LYS A 347 6.11 4.33 17.45
CA LYS A 347 5.92 3.10 16.68
C LYS A 347 5.14 3.45 15.42
N THR A 348 5.71 3.17 14.26
CA THR A 348 5.07 3.39 12.95
C THR A 348 4.86 2.05 12.26
N TRP A 349 3.67 1.83 11.69
CA TRP A 349 3.34 0.60 10.96
C TRP A 349 2.24 0.86 9.91
N THR A 350 2.06 -0.09 9.00
CA THR A 350 0.94 -0.11 8.05
C THR A 350 -0.05 -1.20 8.40
N GLN A 351 -1.31 -1.02 8.00
CA GLN A 351 -2.33 -2.06 7.98
C GLN A 351 -2.78 -2.25 6.54
N ASP A 352 -2.42 -3.40 5.97
CA ASP A 352 -2.80 -3.76 4.61
C ASP A 352 -4.22 -4.33 4.61
N PHE A 353 -5.03 -3.96 3.62
CA PHE A 353 -6.38 -4.49 3.47
C PHE A 353 -6.83 -4.52 2.01
N PRO A 354 -7.69 -5.48 1.63
CA PRO A 354 -8.30 -5.50 0.31
C PRO A 354 -9.35 -4.40 0.17
N ALA A 355 -9.34 -3.72 -0.96
CA ALA A 355 -10.32 -2.70 -1.33
C ALA A 355 -10.67 -2.84 -2.82
N LEU A 356 -11.93 -2.59 -3.15
CA LEU A 356 -12.40 -2.69 -4.53
C LEU A 356 -12.01 -1.44 -5.31
N PHE A 357 -10.96 -1.56 -6.12
CA PHE A 357 -10.47 -0.53 -7.02
C PHE A 357 -11.34 -0.45 -8.28
N ASN A 358 -11.57 0.78 -8.73
CA ASN A 358 -12.19 1.03 -10.01
C ASN A 358 -11.42 2.09 -10.80
N ARG A 359 -11.45 2.01 -12.13
CA ARG A 359 -11.01 3.09 -13.02
C ARG A 359 -11.77 3.05 -14.33
N VAL A 360 -12.36 4.17 -14.73
CA VAL A 360 -12.98 4.31 -16.04
C VAL A 360 -11.85 4.47 -17.07
N ASP A 361 -11.73 3.52 -17.99
CA ASP A 361 -10.67 3.49 -19.01
C ASP A 361 -11.09 4.23 -20.29
N SER A 362 -12.36 4.11 -20.67
CA SER A 362 -12.92 4.87 -21.79
C SER A 362 -14.38 5.19 -21.54
N ILE A 363 -14.82 6.35 -22.04
CA ILE A 363 -16.21 6.75 -22.04
C ILE A 363 -16.51 7.72 -23.17
N GLU A 364 -17.65 7.53 -23.82
CA GLU A 364 -18.14 8.41 -24.86
C GLU A 364 -19.67 8.47 -24.88
N PHE A 365 -20.21 9.66 -25.10
CA PHE A 365 -21.64 9.86 -25.33
C PHE A 365 -21.86 10.84 -26.47
N THR A 366 -22.55 10.38 -27.52
CA THR A 366 -22.79 11.16 -28.73
C THR A 366 -24.25 11.05 -29.14
N VAL A 367 -24.88 12.18 -29.49
CA VAL A 367 -26.28 12.23 -29.94
C VAL A 367 -26.34 12.98 -31.27
N SER A 368 -26.84 12.34 -32.33
CA SER A 368 -26.91 12.95 -33.68
C SER A 368 -25.59 13.60 -34.15
N ASN A 369 -24.45 12.92 -34.00
CA ASN A 369 -23.08 13.41 -34.28
C ASN A 369 -22.58 14.57 -33.39
N THR A 370 -23.31 14.95 -32.35
CA THR A 370 -22.83 15.90 -31.33
C THR A 370 -22.27 15.12 -30.15
N SER A 371 -20.98 15.29 -29.85
CA SER A 371 -20.35 14.68 -28.67
C SER A 371 -20.64 15.53 -27.43
N TYR A 372 -20.98 14.86 -26.33
CA TYR A 372 -21.31 15.47 -25.05
C TYR A 372 -20.27 15.08 -24.00
N ARG A 373 -19.98 16.00 -23.08
CA ARG A 373 -19.16 15.67 -21.91
C ARG A 373 -19.94 14.70 -21.03
N VAL A 374 -19.34 13.53 -20.78
CA VAL A 374 -19.90 12.49 -19.93
C VAL A 374 -18.84 11.97 -18.97
N VAL A 375 -19.26 11.65 -17.74
CA VAL A 375 -18.44 11.04 -16.70
C VAL A 375 -18.99 9.66 -16.41
N GLY A 376 -18.10 8.67 -16.28
CA GLY A 376 -18.52 7.30 -15.98
C GLY A 376 -18.78 7.12 -14.50
N LEU A 377 -19.88 6.46 -14.16
CA LEU A 377 -20.16 6.15 -12.77
C LEU A 377 -19.30 4.97 -12.30
N THR A 378 -18.67 5.14 -11.15
CA THR A 378 -17.94 4.09 -10.45
C THR A 378 -18.86 2.88 -10.21
N TYR A 379 -18.35 1.69 -10.51
CA TYR A 379 -19.06 0.40 -10.45
C TYR A 379 -20.20 0.20 -11.46
N SER A 380 -20.31 1.07 -12.45
CA SER A 380 -21.16 0.83 -13.61
C SER A 380 -20.63 -0.36 -14.44
N PRO A 381 -21.49 -1.27 -14.90
CA PRO A 381 -21.10 -2.27 -15.89
C PRO A 381 -20.49 -1.63 -17.14
N SER A 382 -19.49 -2.30 -17.71
CA SER A 382 -18.90 -1.92 -18.99
C SER A 382 -19.84 -2.30 -20.14
N THR A 383 -19.88 -1.48 -21.19
CA THR A 383 -20.37 -1.89 -22.51
C THR A 383 -19.34 -2.82 -23.17
N SER A 384 -19.66 -3.36 -24.36
CA SER A 384 -18.58 -3.83 -25.23
C SER A 384 -17.70 -2.65 -25.66
N PRO A 385 -16.43 -2.88 -26.06
CA PRO A 385 -15.54 -1.81 -26.51
C PRO A 385 -16.11 -0.97 -27.66
N GLU A 386 -16.94 -1.57 -28.51
CA GLU A 386 -17.63 -0.92 -29.64
C GLU A 386 -18.80 -0.03 -29.21
N GLY A 387 -19.21 -0.07 -27.94
CA GLY A 387 -20.36 0.67 -27.44
C GLY A 387 -21.70 0.16 -27.96
N LEU A 388 -22.74 0.96 -27.75
CA LEU A 388 -24.10 0.70 -28.24
C LEU A 388 -24.70 1.97 -28.87
N THR A 389 -25.28 1.79 -30.06
CA THR A 389 -26.07 2.83 -30.74
C THR A 389 -27.54 2.43 -30.67
N LEU A 390 -28.33 3.17 -29.92
CA LEU A 390 -29.75 2.90 -29.69
C LEU A 390 -30.55 4.21 -29.68
N PRO A 391 -31.88 4.17 -29.88
CA PRO A 391 -32.71 5.33 -29.68
C PRO A 391 -32.58 5.87 -28.24
N LEU A 392 -32.55 7.19 -28.10
CA LEU A 392 -32.56 7.91 -26.82
C LEU A 392 -34.02 8.14 -26.41
N ALA A 393 -34.36 7.82 -25.16
CA ALA A 393 -35.70 8.01 -24.60
C ALA A 393 -35.64 8.79 -23.29
N LEU A 394 -36.60 9.69 -23.08
CA LEU A 394 -36.72 10.43 -21.83
C LEU A 394 -37.27 9.50 -20.74
N GLY A 395 -36.55 9.42 -19.62
CA GLY A 395 -36.97 8.65 -18.45
C GLY A 395 -37.88 9.43 -17.51
N ALA A 396 -38.42 8.74 -16.51
CA ALA A 396 -39.27 9.35 -15.49
C ALA A 396 -38.47 10.32 -14.59
N THR A 397 -39.09 11.42 -14.20
CA THR A 397 -38.52 12.45 -13.32
C THR A 397 -39.11 12.39 -11.91
N GLY A 398 -38.61 13.21 -10.98
CA GLY A 398 -39.14 13.30 -9.61
C GLY A 398 -39.14 11.95 -8.87
N ALA A 399 -40.06 11.70 -7.96
CA ALA A 399 -40.11 10.41 -7.25
C ALA A 399 -40.42 9.21 -8.17
N ALA A 400 -41.09 9.44 -9.31
CA ALA A 400 -41.47 8.37 -10.24
C ALA A 400 -40.26 7.66 -10.85
N GLY A 401 -39.16 8.39 -11.11
CA GLY A 401 -37.91 7.82 -11.64
C GLY A 401 -37.16 6.89 -10.68
N CYS A 402 -37.66 6.67 -9.47
CA CYS A 402 -37.09 5.71 -8.50
C CYS A 402 -37.81 4.35 -8.51
N THR A 403 -38.82 4.17 -9.38
CA THR A 403 -39.66 2.96 -9.40
C THR A 403 -39.85 2.48 -10.82
N LYS A 404 -39.96 1.17 -11.03
CA LYS A 404 -40.25 0.60 -12.35
C LYS A 404 -41.61 1.07 -12.87
N GLU A 405 -42.58 1.21 -11.98
CA GLU A 405 -43.95 1.64 -12.29
C GLU A 405 -43.96 3.04 -12.91
N GLY A 406 -43.06 3.93 -12.47
CA GLY A 406 -42.87 5.26 -13.05
C GLY A 406 -42.53 5.26 -14.55
N TYR A 407 -42.02 4.15 -15.08
CA TYR A 407 -41.69 3.99 -16.49
C TYR A 407 -42.79 3.27 -17.31
N SER A 408 -43.93 2.90 -16.71
CA SER A 408 -44.94 2.05 -17.37
C SER A 408 -45.57 2.67 -18.63
N ASN A 409 -45.60 4.00 -18.71
CA ASN A 409 -46.10 4.75 -19.87
C ASN A 409 -44.96 5.33 -20.74
N LEU A 410 -43.71 4.94 -20.49
CA LEU A 410 -42.53 5.44 -21.20
C LEU A 410 -41.93 4.31 -22.05
N ASP A 411 -41.65 4.62 -23.31
CA ASP A 411 -41.02 3.67 -24.22
C ASP A 411 -39.48 3.71 -24.09
N VAL A 412 -38.98 3.11 -23.01
CA VAL A 412 -37.53 3.01 -22.68
C VAL A 412 -36.93 1.62 -22.94
N LYS A 413 -37.75 0.63 -23.28
CA LYS A 413 -37.30 -0.76 -23.43
C LYS A 413 -36.38 -0.91 -24.65
N GLY A 414 -35.18 -1.45 -24.43
CA GLY A 414 -34.17 -1.64 -25.48
C GLY A 414 -33.51 -0.34 -25.94
N LYS A 415 -33.62 0.75 -25.16
CA LYS A 415 -33.14 2.10 -25.50
C LYS A 415 -32.15 2.63 -24.47
N ILE A 416 -31.52 3.76 -24.77
CA ILE A 416 -30.75 4.54 -23.79
C ILE A 416 -31.74 5.47 -23.08
N ALA A 417 -31.85 5.36 -21.75
CA ALA A 417 -32.74 6.21 -20.95
C ALA A 417 -32.01 7.46 -20.44
N LEU A 418 -32.52 8.65 -20.74
CA LEU A 418 -32.04 9.93 -20.19
C LEU A 418 -32.84 10.28 -18.93
N VAL A 419 -32.20 10.24 -17.76
CA VAL A 419 -32.87 10.34 -16.45
C VAL A 419 -32.30 11.50 -15.62
N GLN A 420 -33.16 12.28 -14.95
CA GLN A 420 -32.68 13.33 -14.06
C GLN A 420 -32.13 12.75 -12.76
N ARG A 421 -30.99 13.26 -12.27
CA ARG A 421 -30.51 12.99 -10.91
C ARG A 421 -31.54 13.48 -9.89
N GLY A 422 -31.74 12.72 -8.82
CA GLY A 422 -32.54 13.14 -7.68
C GLY A 422 -32.65 12.04 -6.64
N SER A 423 -32.92 12.42 -5.40
CA SER A 423 -33.05 11.49 -4.27
C SER A 423 -34.27 10.57 -4.42
N CYS A 424 -34.11 9.33 -3.98
CA CYS A 424 -35.14 8.32 -3.91
C CYS A 424 -35.60 8.07 -2.46
N PRO A 425 -36.83 7.58 -2.24
CA PRO A 425 -37.37 7.37 -0.89
C PRO A 425 -36.59 6.36 -0.04
N ASP A 426 -35.81 5.49 -0.68
CA ASP A 426 -34.92 4.51 -0.05
C ASP A 426 -33.55 5.11 0.34
N GLY A 427 -33.35 6.41 0.13
CA GLY A 427 -32.10 7.12 0.41
C GLY A 427 -31.11 7.13 -0.76
N THR A 428 -31.36 6.35 -1.82
CA THR A 428 -30.45 6.26 -2.96
C THR A 428 -30.60 7.44 -3.93
N THR A 429 -29.59 7.65 -4.77
CA THR A 429 -29.56 8.72 -5.79
C THR A 429 -29.30 8.10 -7.17
N PHE A 430 -28.05 7.97 -7.63
CA PHE A 430 -27.73 7.37 -8.93
C PHE A 430 -28.24 5.93 -9.04
N ALA A 431 -27.98 5.10 -8.04
CA ALA A 431 -28.34 3.68 -8.05
C ALA A 431 -29.85 3.47 -8.17
N GLY A 432 -30.67 4.20 -7.40
CA GLY A 432 -32.13 4.10 -7.47
C GLY A 432 -32.70 4.46 -8.84
N ARG A 433 -32.17 5.54 -9.45
CA ARG A 433 -32.57 6.01 -10.79
C ARG A 433 -32.25 5.00 -11.88
N MET A 434 -31.02 4.51 -11.85
CA MET A 434 -30.51 3.55 -12.83
C MET A 434 -31.21 2.20 -12.68
N LYS A 435 -31.39 1.67 -11.46
CA LYS A 435 -32.11 0.39 -11.20
C LYS A 435 -33.52 0.43 -11.75
N ALA A 436 -34.25 1.52 -11.52
CA ALA A 436 -35.63 1.66 -12.01
C ALA A 436 -35.71 1.66 -13.54
N ALA A 437 -34.82 2.40 -14.21
CA ALA A 437 -34.74 2.43 -15.67
C ALA A 437 -34.31 1.07 -16.25
N ALA A 438 -33.32 0.42 -15.65
CA ALA A 438 -32.86 -0.92 -16.02
C ALA A 438 -33.99 -1.96 -15.88
N ALA A 439 -34.73 -1.93 -14.77
CA ALA A 439 -35.86 -2.83 -14.52
C ALA A 439 -37.05 -2.60 -15.48
N ALA A 440 -37.17 -1.39 -16.04
CA ALA A 440 -38.10 -1.05 -17.13
C ALA A 440 -37.61 -1.51 -18.52
N GLY A 441 -36.37 -2.00 -18.61
CA GLY A 441 -35.78 -2.60 -19.80
C GLY A 441 -34.86 -1.68 -20.59
N ALA A 442 -34.39 -0.57 -20.02
CA ALA A 442 -33.35 0.25 -20.64
C ALA A 442 -32.05 -0.54 -20.81
N SER A 443 -31.38 -0.40 -21.95
CA SER A 443 -30.11 -1.07 -22.25
C SER A 443 -28.90 -0.33 -21.68
N ALA A 444 -29.03 0.97 -21.49
CA ALA A 444 -28.07 1.83 -20.79
C ALA A 444 -28.80 3.07 -20.24
N VAL A 445 -28.18 3.76 -19.29
CA VAL A 445 -28.77 4.94 -18.63
C VAL A 445 -27.79 6.11 -18.71
N VAL A 446 -28.26 7.28 -19.10
CA VAL A 446 -27.51 8.53 -18.98
C VAL A 446 -28.24 9.39 -17.97
N ILE A 447 -27.59 9.65 -16.84
CA ILE A 447 -28.12 10.51 -15.79
C ILE A 447 -27.66 11.93 -16.08
N TYR A 448 -28.51 12.94 -15.87
CA TYR A 448 -28.11 14.34 -15.96
C TYR A 448 -28.28 15.08 -14.63
N ALA A 449 -27.41 16.05 -14.38
CA ALA A 449 -27.36 16.79 -13.13
C ALA A 449 -28.67 17.54 -12.84
N SER A 450 -28.96 17.77 -11.56
CA SER A 450 -30.10 18.57 -11.08
C SER A 450 -29.79 20.07 -11.02
N ASP A 451 -28.53 20.46 -11.14
CA ASP A 451 -28.04 21.84 -11.02
C ASP A 451 -27.00 22.16 -12.11
N ARG A 452 -26.54 23.42 -12.15
CA ARG A 452 -25.61 23.95 -13.16
C ARG A 452 -24.13 23.70 -12.82
N SER A 453 -23.82 23.00 -11.73
CA SER A 453 -22.44 22.65 -11.41
C SER A 453 -21.90 21.64 -12.41
N ASN A 454 -20.59 21.70 -12.66
CA ASN A 454 -19.94 20.72 -13.53
C ASN A 454 -19.94 19.35 -12.86
N VAL A 455 -20.33 18.33 -13.61
CA VAL A 455 -20.24 16.94 -13.18
C VAL A 455 -18.79 16.46 -13.22
N THR A 456 -18.36 15.82 -12.13
CA THR A 456 -16.95 15.51 -11.87
C THR A 456 -16.72 14.06 -11.48
N GLY A 457 -17.76 13.39 -11.00
CA GLY A 457 -17.74 12.00 -10.58
C GLY A 457 -19.12 11.55 -10.11
N GLY A 458 -19.23 10.26 -9.86
CA GLY A 458 -20.40 9.64 -9.25
C GLY A 458 -20.17 8.14 -9.10
N THR A 459 -20.98 7.50 -8.28
CA THR A 459 -20.82 6.09 -7.90
C THR A 459 -22.17 5.41 -7.80
N LEU A 460 -22.22 4.12 -8.18
CA LEU A 460 -23.36 3.25 -7.94
C LEU A 460 -23.23 2.47 -6.62
N SER A 461 -22.35 2.93 -5.73
CA SER A 461 -21.95 2.38 -4.43
C SER A 461 -21.23 1.04 -4.49
N ASN A 462 -21.77 0.04 -5.19
CA ASN A 462 -21.20 -1.29 -5.31
C ASN A 462 -21.52 -1.89 -6.69
N PRO A 463 -20.67 -2.79 -7.23
CA PRO A 463 -21.01 -3.50 -8.46
C PRO A 463 -22.23 -4.39 -8.25
N ASN A 464 -23.19 -4.33 -9.18
CA ASN A 464 -24.32 -5.24 -9.23
C ASN A 464 -24.64 -5.58 -10.70
N PRO A 465 -23.91 -6.54 -11.31
CA PRO A 465 -24.06 -6.85 -12.73
C PRO A 465 -25.43 -7.47 -13.08
N LEU A 466 -26.23 -7.88 -12.09
CA LEU A 466 -27.56 -8.45 -12.30
C LEU A 466 -28.64 -7.38 -12.47
N GLU A 467 -28.54 -6.28 -11.71
CA GLU A 467 -29.54 -5.22 -11.72
C GLU A 467 -29.08 -3.98 -12.51
N TYR A 468 -27.77 -3.83 -12.73
CA TYR A 468 -27.19 -2.62 -13.30
C TYR A 468 -27.00 -2.74 -14.80
N VAL A 469 -27.16 -1.60 -15.48
CA VAL A 469 -26.76 -1.42 -16.88
C VAL A 469 -25.72 -0.32 -16.97
N SER A 470 -25.03 -0.23 -18.11
CA SER A 470 -23.98 0.77 -18.27
C SER A 470 -24.55 2.19 -18.13
N THR A 471 -23.87 3.02 -17.32
CA THR A 471 -24.41 4.30 -16.86
C THR A 471 -23.38 5.43 -16.90
N GLY A 472 -23.74 6.52 -17.57
CA GLY A 472 -22.97 7.76 -17.62
C GLY A 472 -23.67 8.94 -16.91
N TYR A 473 -22.92 9.99 -16.62
CA TYR A 473 -23.41 11.21 -15.97
C TYR A 473 -23.01 12.47 -16.75
N ILE A 474 -23.97 13.33 -17.09
CA ILE A 474 -23.78 14.55 -17.89
C ILE A 474 -24.28 15.81 -17.17
N ASN A 475 -23.82 16.98 -17.61
CA ASN A 475 -24.27 18.26 -17.04
C ASN A 475 -25.74 18.56 -17.38
N LEU A 476 -26.41 19.34 -16.53
CA LEU A 476 -27.75 19.84 -16.81
C LEU A 476 -27.81 20.68 -18.10
N ALA A 477 -26.79 21.53 -18.32
CA ALA A 477 -26.72 22.39 -19.51
C ALA A 477 -26.67 21.61 -20.83
N ASP A 478 -26.06 20.42 -20.80
CA ASP A 478 -25.95 19.52 -21.96
C ASP A 478 -27.25 18.73 -22.17
N ALA A 479 -27.94 18.40 -21.08
CA ALA A 479 -29.17 17.61 -21.10
C ALA A 479 -30.42 18.42 -21.49
N GLU A 480 -30.53 19.69 -21.10
CA GLU A 480 -31.73 20.51 -21.35
C GLU A 480 -32.14 20.55 -22.83
N PRO A 481 -31.24 20.78 -23.81
CA PRO A 481 -31.60 20.72 -25.22
C PRO A 481 -32.07 19.33 -25.65
N LEU A 482 -31.47 18.26 -25.11
CA LEU A 482 -31.87 16.88 -25.40
C LEU A 482 -33.27 16.58 -24.84
N VAL A 483 -33.55 17.00 -23.60
CA VAL A 483 -34.87 16.87 -22.97
C VAL A 483 -35.93 17.60 -23.78
N ALA A 484 -35.65 18.82 -24.26
CA ALA A 484 -36.58 19.57 -25.10
C ALA A 484 -36.92 18.85 -26.42
N ARG A 485 -35.90 18.32 -27.11
CA ARG A 485 -36.05 17.53 -28.34
C ARG A 485 -36.91 16.28 -28.13
N LEU A 486 -36.61 15.50 -27.09
CA LEU A 486 -37.34 14.28 -26.76
C LEU A 486 -38.78 14.58 -26.34
N THR A 487 -39.01 15.68 -25.60
CA THR A 487 -40.36 16.11 -25.20
C THR A 487 -41.19 16.57 -26.41
N ALA A 488 -40.55 17.13 -27.44
CA ALA A 488 -41.19 17.47 -28.71
C ALA A 488 -41.52 16.24 -29.58
N GLY A 489 -41.16 15.02 -29.15
CA GLY A 489 -41.42 13.78 -29.87
C GLY A 489 -40.40 13.48 -30.98
N GLU A 490 -39.26 14.16 -31.00
CA GLU A 490 -38.18 13.88 -31.95
C GLU A 490 -37.59 12.49 -31.68
N ALA A 491 -37.49 11.65 -32.72
CA ALA A 491 -36.80 10.37 -32.65
C ALA A 491 -35.29 10.62 -32.81
N VAL A 492 -34.53 10.41 -31.73
CA VAL A 492 -33.11 10.71 -31.68
C VAL A 492 -32.33 9.42 -31.40
N GLU A 493 -31.30 9.12 -32.19
CA GLU A 493 -30.33 8.06 -31.88
C GLU A 493 -29.14 8.61 -31.10
N ALA A 494 -28.70 7.81 -30.12
CA ALA A 494 -27.54 8.08 -29.31
C ALA A 494 -26.57 6.90 -29.32
N TYR A 495 -25.29 7.22 -29.31
CA TYR A 495 -24.19 6.31 -29.07
C TYR A 495 -23.70 6.49 -27.64
N PHE A 496 -23.57 5.38 -26.91
CA PHE A 496 -22.98 5.35 -25.57
C PHE A 496 -21.97 4.21 -25.47
N GLN A 497 -20.81 4.52 -24.92
CA GLN A 497 -19.75 3.56 -24.67
C GLN A 497 -19.13 3.89 -23.32
N GLN A 498 -18.86 2.84 -22.54
CA GLN A 498 -18.08 2.98 -21.32
C GLN A 498 -17.40 1.66 -20.98
N THR A 499 -16.10 1.71 -20.72
CA THR A 499 -15.37 0.59 -20.12
C THR A 499 -14.70 1.03 -18.82
N GLN A 500 -14.69 0.14 -17.84
CA GLN A 500 -13.97 0.34 -16.59
C GLN A 500 -13.33 -0.95 -16.10
N ILE A 501 -12.21 -0.79 -15.39
CA ILE A 501 -11.60 -1.82 -14.56
C ILE A 501 -12.30 -1.79 -13.21
N ILE A 502 -12.71 -2.96 -12.72
CA ILE A 502 -13.17 -3.17 -11.35
C ILE A 502 -12.47 -4.41 -10.83
N GLU A 503 -11.61 -4.25 -9.83
CA GLU A 503 -10.84 -5.37 -9.28
C GLU A 503 -10.46 -5.13 -7.82
N GLU A 504 -10.21 -6.20 -7.08
CA GLU A 504 -9.71 -6.07 -5.71
C GLU A 504 -8.21 -5.72 -5.74
N ARG A 505 -7.83 -4.64 -5.06
CA ARG A 505 -6.43 -4.26 -4.83
C ARG A 505 -6.15 -4.20 -3.34
N ILE A 506 -4.91 -4.53 -2.97
CA ILE A 506 -4.43 -4.28 -1.62
C ILE A 506 -4.05 -2.81 -1.51
N THR A 507 -4.63 -2.12 -0.52
CA THR A 507 -4.25 -0.78 -0.09
C THR A 507 -3.84 -0.80 1.37
N GLN A 508 -3.43 0.34 1.93
CA GLN A 508 -2.80 0.40 3.24
C GLN A 508 -3.28 1.61 4.04
N ASN A 509 -3.58 1.43 5.32
CA ASN A 509 -3.59 2.53 6.30
C ASN A 509 -2.17 2.71 6.86
N VAL A 510 -1.79 3.92 7.24
CA VAL A 510 -0.51 4.20 7.93
C VAL A 510 -0.79 4.70 9.34
N PHE A 511 -0.10 4.14 10.34
CA PHE A 511 -0.23 4.54 11.73
C PHE A 511 1.10 4.98 12.31
N THR A 512 1.05 5.95 13.22
CA THR A 512 2.18 6.36 14.07
C THR A 512 1.69 6.61 15.48
N GLU A 513 2.30 5.98 16.47
CA GLU A 513 1.82 6.01 17.85
C GLU A 513 2.94 6.25 18.87
N THR A 514 2.67 7.04 19.91
CA THR A 514 3.61 7.25 21.01
C THR A 514 3.88 5.94 21.75
N LYS A 515 5.16 5.64 22.02
CA LYS A 515 5.49 4.48 22.86
C LYS A 515 5.09 4.71 24.32
N ASP A 516 5.24 5.96 24.78
CA ASP A 516 4.76 6.45 26.07
C ASP A 516 3.26 6.77 26.08
N GLY A 517 2.75 7.08 27.27
CA GLY A 517 1.34 7.32 27.54
C GLY A 517 0.54 6.04 27.82
N ASP A 518 -0.58 6.22 28.51
CA ASP A 518 -1.52 5.17 28.92
C ASP A 518 -2.17 4.49 27.70
N PRO A 519 -1.90 3.20 27.45
CA PRO A 519 -2.49 2.46 26.34
C PRO A 519 -3.98 2.19 26.50
N GLU A 520 -4.54 2.36 27.71
CA GLU A 520 -5.98 2.28 27.92
C GLU A 520 -6.68 3.57 27.53
N ASN A 521 -5.96 4.69 27.34
CA ASN A 521 -6.53 5.98 26.94
C ASN A 521 -5.82 6.49 25.68
N VAL A 522 -6.31 6.07 24.52
CA VAL A 522 -5.76 6.44 23.21
C VAL A 522 -6.51 7.64 22.62
N ILE A 523 -5.80 8.75 22.42
CA ILE A 523 -6.24 9.91 21.65
C ILE A 523 -5.84 9.67 20.19
N MET A 524 -6.82 9.51 19.30
CA MET A 524 -6.57 9.30 17.89
C MET A 524 -6.74 10.60 17.09
N LEU A 525 -5.83 10.89 16.17
CA LEU A 525 -5.98 11.93 15.14
C LEU A 525 -5.93 11.25 13.78
N GLY A 526 -6.85 11.57 12.88
CA GLY A 526 -6.90 11.01 11.54
C GLY A 526 -7.15 12.03 10.45
N ALA A 527 -6.66 11.69 9.27
CA ALA A 527 -6.79 12.37 7.99
C ALA A 527 -6.63 11.28 6.91
N HIS A 528 -7.22 11.43 5.73
CA HIS A 528 -6.96 10.46 4.66
C HIS A 528 -5.77 10.87 3.80
N LEU A 529 -5.14 9.86 3.21
CA LEU A 529 -3.89 10.03 2.45
C LEU A 529 -4.10 9.98 0.95
N ASP A 530 -5.13 9.26 0.51
CA ASP A 530 -5.51 9.20 -0.89
C ASP A 530 -6.16 10.49 -1.35
N SER A 531 -6.29 10.62 -2.67
CA SER A 531 -7.06 11.67 -3.34
C SER A 531 -8.02 11.01 -4.32
N VAL A 532 -8.97 11.76 -4.87
CA VAL A 532 -9.64 11.33 -6.11
C VAL A 532 -8.64 11.12 -7.26
N GLN A 533 -9.03 10.32 -8.25
CA GLN A 533 -8.22 10.08 -9.46
C GLN A 533 -8.07 11.32 -10.35
N ALA A 534 -9.02 12.27 -10.24
CA ALA A 534 -9.09 13.45 -11.09
C ALA A 534 -8.01 14.51 -10.81
N GLY A 535 -7.41 14.51 -9.62
CA GLY A 535 -6.52 15.59 -9.19
C GLY A 535 -5.54 15.18 -8.11
N ALA A 536 -4.63 16.12 -7.79
CA ALA A 536 -3.59 15.86 -6.82
C ALA A 536 -4.18 15.71 -5.42
N GLY A 537 -5.21 16.47 -5.04
CA GLY A 537 -5.85 16.38 -3.73
C GLY A 537 -5.02 17.04 -2.63
N ILE A 538 -4.66 18.32 -2.80
CA ILE A 538 -3.76 19.01 -1.86
C ILE A 538 -4.51 19.63 -0.69
N ASN A 539 -5.67 20.25 -0.92
CA ASN A 539 -6.58 20.53 0.18
C ASN A 539 -7.25 19.24 0.65
N ASP A 540 -7.63 18.36 -0.28
CA ASP A 540 -8.42 17.14 -0.05
C ASP A 540 -7.64 15.84 -0.35
N ASP A 541 -7.03 15.17 0.63
CA ASP A 541 -6.82 15.62 2.01
C ASP A 541 -5.33 15.72 2.36
N GLY A 542 -4.56 16.29 1.44
CA GLY A 542 -3.19 16.71 1.73
C GLY A 542 -3.12 17.62 2.96
N SER A 543 -4.14 18.47 3.18
CA SER A 543 -4.20 19.47 4.25
C SER A 543 -4.35 18.87 5.65
N GLY A 544 -5.26 17.91 5.85
CA GLY A 544 -5.38 17.14 7.07
C GLY A 544 -4.14 16.27 7.30
N SER A 545 -3.68 15.60 6.25
CA SER A 545 -2.49 14.75 6.27
C SER A 545 -1.23 15.49 6.74
N THR A 546 -0.97 16.70 6.22
CA THR A 546 0.18 17.52 6.65
C THR A 546 0.02 18.06 8.08
N LEU A 547 -1.21 18.43 8.45
CA LEU A 547 -1.52 18.95 9.79
C LEU A 547 -1.15 17.92 10.84
N ILE A 548 -1.64 16.68 10.71
CA ILE A 548 -1.39 15.63 11.70
C ILE A 548 0.08 15.16 11.66
N LEU A 549 0.74 15.24 10.50
CA LEU A 549 2.17 14.95 10.37
C LEU A 549 3.05 15.94 11.14
N GLU A 550 2.79 17.24 11.02
CA GLU A 550 3.55 18.25 11.74
C GLU A 550 3.29 18.21 13.25
N ILE A 551 2.06 17.90 13.67
CA ILE A 551 1.76 17.64 15.08
C ILE A 551 2.55 16.42 15.60
N ALA A 552 2.57 15.31 14.85
CA ALA A 552 3.35 14.12 15.22
C ALA A 552 4.86 14.42 15.34
N ARG A 553 5.41 15.27 14.44
CA ARG A 553 6.80 15.72 14.50
C ARG A 553 7.07 16.62 15.70
N ALA A 554 6.16 17.55 16.01
CA ALA A 554 6.27 18.42 17.18
C ALA A 554 6.24 17.61 18.49
N LEU A 555 5.34 16.63 18.58
CA LEU A 555 5.12 15.82 19.78
C LEU A 555 6.35 14.99 20.20
N ARG A 556 7.30 14.71 19.28
CA ARG A 556 8.58 14.02 19.58
C ARG A 556 9.36 14.66 20.74
N ARG A 557 9.20 15.97 20.92
CA ARG A 557 9.91 16.77 21.92
C ARG A 557 9.28 16.72 23.31
N PHE A 558 8.12 16.08 23.44
CA PHE A 558 7.32 16.10 24.67
C PHE A 558 6.99 14.68 25.14
N ASN A 559 6.64 14.57 26.42
CA ASN A 559 5.98 13.39 26.99
C ASN A 559 4.47 13.60 27.06
N VAL A 560 3.73 12.49 27.01
CA VAL A 560 2.26 12.46 27.08
C VAL A 560 1.80 11.57 28.23
N LYS A 561 0.62 11.87 28.80
CA LYS A 561 -0.02 11.04 29.83
C LYS A 561 -0.91 9.99 29.17
N ASN A 562 -1.71 10.39 28.20
CA ASN A 562 -2.53 9.50 27.38
C ASN A 562 -1.77 9.16 26.09
N LYS A 563 -1.95 7.95 25.59
CA LYS A 563 -1.31 7.52 24.34
C LYS A 563 -1.88 8.30 23.17
N VAL A 564 -1.03 8.71 22.23
CA VAL A 564 -1.46 9.44 21.03
C VAL A 564 -1.16 8.61 19.80
N ARG A 565 -2.17 8.40 18.95
CA ARG A 565 -2.08 7.65 17.69
C ARG A 565 -2.53 8.54 16.53
N PHE A 566 -1.67 8.66 15.53
CA PHE A 566 -1.94 9.31 14.26
C PHE A 566 -2.27 8.23 13.23
N ALA A 567 -3.33 8.45 12.45
CA ALA A 567 -3.78 7.55 11.40
C ALA A 567 -3.89 8.31 10.08
N TRP A 568 -3.32 7.74 9.02
CA TRP A 568 -3.53 8.17 7.64
C TRP A 568 -4.30 7.07 6.94
N TRP A 569 -5.55 7.37 6.60
CA TRP A 569 -6.48 6.40 6.04
C TRP A 569 -6.27 6.25 4.54
N GLY A 570 -6.43 5.03 4.04
CA GLY A 570 -6.44 4.75 2.61
C GLY A 570 -7.84 4.49 2.09
N ALA A 571 -8.06 4.85 0.82
CA ALA A 571 -9.31 4.60 0.11
C ALA A 571 -10.52 5.21 0.84
N GLU A 572 -10.35 6.43 1.37
CA GLU A 572 -11.43 7.22 1.96
C GLU A 572 -12.44 7.59 0.87
N GLU A 573 -11.93 8.07 -0.27
CA GLU A 573 -12.68 8.60 -1.41
C GLU A 573 -13.60 7.55 -2.05
N ASN A 574 -13.34 6.28 -1.74
CA ASN A 574 -14.02 5.10 -2.27
C ASN A 574 -14.99 4.46 -1.29
N GLY A 575 -15.29 5.09 -0.15
CA GLY A 575 -16.24 4.53 0.81
C GLY A 575 -15.79 4.52 2.25
N LEU A 576 -14.81 5.32 2.66
CA LEU A 576 -14.17 5.23 3.98
C LEU A 576 -13.55 3.85 4.23
N LEU A 577 -13.05 3.19 3.18
CA LEU A 577 -12.70 1.77 3.24
C LEU A 577 -11.61 1.50 4.30
N GLY A 578 -10.65 2.42 4.45
CA GLY A 578 -9.58 2.32 5.44
C GLY A 578 -10.05 2.41 6.89
N SER A 579 -10.81 3.44 7.24
CA SER A 579 -11.31 3.60 8.61
C SER A 579 -12.38 2.57 8.97
N LYS A 580 -13.22 2.16 8.01
CA LYS A 580 -14.17 1.04 8.18
C LYS A 580 -13.43 -0.27 8.43
N TYR A 581 -12.44 -0.59 7.60
CA TYR A 581 -11.63 -1.80 7.80
C TYR A 581 -10.98 -1.80 9.17
N TYR A 582 -10.38 -0.68 9.58
CA TYR A 582 -9.75 -0.57 10.90
C TYR A 582 -10.75 -0.83 12.03
N THR A 583 -11.87 -0.09 12.09
CA THR A 583 -12.85 -0.20 13.19
C THR A 583 -13.54 -1.56 13.25
N GLN A 584 -13.83 -2.17 12.09
CA GLN A 584 -14.41 -3.51 12.02
C GLN A 584 -13.45 -4.59 12.50
N ASN A 585 -12.14 -4.41 12.34
CA ASN A 585 -11.13 -5.39 12.74
C ASN A 585 -10.55 -5.17 14.15
N LEU A 586 -11.08 -4.22 14.93
CA LEU A 586 -10.73 -4.06 16.33
C LEU A 586 -11.37 -5.16 17.18
N ASN A 587 -10.64 -5.64 18.19
CA ASN A 587 -11.29 -6.36 19.28
C ASN A 587 -11.91 -5.36 20.29
N ALA A 588 -12.78 -5.88 21.17
CA ALA A 588 -13.50 -5.05 22.13
C ALA A 588 -12.58 -4.26 23.07
N THR A 589 -11.45 -4.85 23.50
CA THR A 589 -10.46 -4.18 24.35
C THR A 589 -9.79 -3.03 23.61
N GLU A 590 -9.33 -3.26 22.38
CA GLU A 590 -8.69 -2.23 21.56
C GLU A 590 -9.66 -1.07 21.28
N ALA A 591 -10.91 -1.38 20.95
CA ALA A 591 -11.92 -0.37 20.75
C ALA A 591 -12.19 0.40 22.05
N ASN A 592 -12.29 -0.25 23.21
CA ASN A 592 -12.48 0.40 24.51
C ASN A 592 -11.30 1.28 24.95
N ASN A 593 -10.10 0.96 24.48
CA ASN A 593 -8.91 1.76 24.72
C ASN A 593 -8.91 3.08 23.95
N ILE A 594 -9.65 3.17 22.84
CA ILE A 594 -9.84 4.44 22.12
C ILE A 594 -10.72 5.35 22.97
N LEU A 595 -10.13 6.44 23.45
CA LEU A 595 -10.85 7.44 24.24
C LEU A 595 -11.63 8.39 23.34
N THR A 596 -11.01 8.83 22.24
CA THR A 596 -11.62 9.74 21.27
C THR A 596 -10.90 9.69 19.93
N TYR A 597 -11.60 10.11 18.87
CA TYR A 597 -11.04 10.31 17.53
C TYR A 597 -11.23 11.75 17.06
N LEU A 598 -10.16 12.38 16.53
CA LEU A 598 -10.19 13.71 15.96
C LEU A 598 -9.96 13.62 14.45
N ASN A 599 -10.90 14.13 13.66
CA ASN A 599 -10.85 14.10 12.20
C ASN A 599 -10.41 15.45 11.65
N PHE A 600 -9.51 15.42 10.66
CA PHE A 600 -9.06 16.61 9.95
C PHE A 600 -9.11 16.29 8.47
N ASP A 601 -10.07 16.89 7.78
CA ASP A 601 -10.34 16.66 6.37
C ASP A 601 -10.76 17.99 5.75
N MET A 602 -10.02 18.43 4.73
CA MET A 602 -10.10 19.77 4.14
C MET A 602 -10.03 20.85 5.23
N VAL A 603 -8.81 21.18 5.64
CA VAL A 603 -8.54 22.10 6.77
C VAL A 603 -7.74 23.33 6.35
N SER A 604 -7.61 23.61 5.06
CA SER A 604 -6.79 24.72 4.56
C SER A 604 -7.55 25.85 3.88
N ARG A 605 -8.84 25.71 3.54
CA ARG A 605 -9.54 26.73 2.73
C ARG A 605 -11.05 26.73 2.94
N GLY A 606 -11.60 27.91 3.24
CA GLY A 606 -13.04 28.11 3.47
C GLY A 606 -13.29 28.75 4.83
N TYR A 607 -14.36 28.35 5.51
CA TYR A 607 -14.67 28.85 6.85
C TYR A 607 -13.90 28.07 7.94
N PHE A 608 -13.81 28.61 9.15
CA PHE A 608 -13.21 27.88 10.29
C PHE A 608 -14.26 27.01 10.96
N GLY A 609 -14.43 25.78 10.47
CA GLY A 609 -15.43 24.85 10.97
C GLY A 609 -14.94 24.00 12.13
N VAL A 610 -15.77 23.89 13.17
CA VAL A 610 -15.59 22.95 14.28
C VAL A 610 -16.80 22.01 14.29
N PHE A 611 -16.60 20.70 14.33
CA PHE A 611 -17.72 19.76 14.37
C PHE A 611 -18.67 20.03 15.55
N ASP A 612 -19.97 20.08 15.27
CA ASP A 612 -21.09 20.28 16.21
C ASP A 612 -21.28 19.04 17.09
N GLY A 613 -20.39 18.89 18.08
CA GLY A 613 -20.28 17.74 18.96
C GLY A 613 -21.44 17.61 19.94
N ASP A 614 -21.97 18.74 20.42
CA ASP A 614 -23.16 18.79 21.27
C ASP A 614 -24.49 18.69 20.49
N GLY A 615 -24.44 18.90 19.16
CA GLY A 615 -25.59 18.82 18.27
C GLY A 615 -26.53 20.02 18.40
N SER A 616 -26.10 21.11 19.02
CA SER A 616 -26.89 22.31 19.29
C SER A 616 -27.32 23.05 18.03
N THR A 617 -26.55 22.91 16.94
CA THR A 617 -26.84 23.60 15.68
C THR A 617 -27.63 22.72 14.72
N TYR A 618 -27.30 21.44 14.61
CA TYR A 618 -27.82 20.56 13.56
C TYR A 618 -28.59 19.32 14.06
N ASN A 619 -28.86 19.22 15.37
CA ASN A 619 -29.63 18.16 16.00
C ASN A 619 -29.04 16.74 15.82
N LEU A 620 -27.72 16.62 15.62
CA LEU A 620 -27.00 15.35 15.62
C LEU A 620 -25.86 15.42 16.65
N THR A 621 -26.13 14.96 17.86
CA THR A 621 -25.16 14.94 18.96
C THR A 621 -24.18 13.77 18.80
N GLY A 622 -22.88 14.03 18.97
CA GLY A 622 -21.86 13.00 19.04
C GLY A 622 -21.95 12.17 20.32
N ALA A 623 -21.12 11.13 20.44
CA ALA A 623 -21.05 10.38 21.70
C ALA A 623 -20.52 11.27 22.85
N PRO A 624 -20.88 11.00 24.13
CA PRO A 624 -20.48 11.83 25.27
C PRO A 624 -18.98 12.16 25.29
N GLY A 625 -18.63 13.45 25.35
CA GLY A 625 -17.26 13.93 25.19
C GLY A 625 -17.02 14.67 23.88
N SER A 626 -17.84 14.44 22.84
CA SER A 626 -17.81 15.23 21.60
C SER A 626 -18.07 16.72 21.84
N ASP A 627 -19.01 17.04 22.73
CA ASP A 627 -19.33 18.39 23.22
C ASP A 627 -18.10 19.07 23.88
N ALA A 628 -17.35 18.31 24.68
CA ALA A 628 -16.15 18.82 25.33
C ALA A 628 -15.04 19.11 24.30
N ILE A 629 -14.92 18.30 23.25
CA ILE A 629 -13.94 18.51 22.17
C ILE A 629 -14.29 19.76 21.37
N GLU A 630 -15.55 19.88 20.96
CA GLU A 630 -16.07 21.07 20.28
C GLU A 630 -15.74 22.33 21.09
N LYS A 631 -16.09 22.35 22.37
CA LYS A 631 -15.83 23.49 23.26
C LYS A 631 -14.35 23.86 23.32
N LEU A 632 -13.44 22.89 23.38
CA LEU A 632 -11.99 23.15 23.39
C LEU A 632 -11.51 23.83 22.10
N PHE A 633 -12.05 23.45 20.94
CA PHE A 633 -11.74 24.10 19.67
C PHE A 633 -12.33 25.50 19.58
N VAL A 634 -13.63 25.65 19.89
CA VAL A 634 -14.35 26.92 19.84
C VAL A 634 -13.69 27.96 20.74
N GLU A 635 -13.47 27.63 22.02
CA GLU A 635 -12.83 28.54 22.98
C GLU A 635 -11.44 28.97 22.51
N HIS A 636 -10.64 28.04 21.97
CA HIS A 636 -9.31 28.36 21.48
C HIS A 636 -9.36 29.30 20.27
N LEU A 637 -10.13 28.99 19.25
CA LEU A 637 -10.23 29.77 18.02
C LEU A 637 -10.81 31.16 18.29
N THR A 638 -11.89 31.26 19.07
CA THR A 638 -12.48 32.55 19.46
C THR A 638 -11.52 33.39 20.30
N SER A 639 -10.70 32.78 21.17
CA SER A 639 -9.65 33.51 21.91
C SER A 639 -8.58 34.14 21.01
N LYS A 640 -8.47 33.68 19.76
CA LYS A 640 -7.59 34.23 18.72
C LYS A 640 -8.31 35.20 17.77
N GLY A 641 -9.57 35.52 18.04
CA GLY A 641 -10.37 36.40 17.20
C GLY A 641 -10.89 35.74 15.92
N VAL A 642 -10.84 34.40 15.83
CA VAL A 642 -11.35 33.65 14.69
C VAL A 642 -12.85 33.46 14.85
N ASN A 643 -13.60 33.76 13.78
CA ASN A 643 -15.03 33.47 13.72
C ASN A 643 -15.24 31.99 13.39
N VAL A 644 -15.84 31.25 14.32
CA VAL A 644 -16.05 29.81 14.19
C VAL A 644 -17.45 29.53 13.67
N THR A 645 -17.55 28.59 12.74
CA THR A 645 -18.82 28.06 12.25
C THR A 645 -18.96 26.62 12.71
N ALA A 646 -20.17 26.22 13.14
CA ALA A 646 -20.45 24.82 13.44
C ALA A 646 -20.40 23.99 12.14
N ALA A 647 -19.61 22.93 12.12
CA ALA A 647 -19.50 21.98 11.02
C ALA A 647 -20.42 20.78 11.28
N ARG A 648 -21.16 20.38 10.25
CA ARG A 648 -22.14 19.28 10.32
C ARG A 648 -21.45 17.91 10.32
N PHE A 649 -22.03 16.95 11.05
CA PHE A 649 -21.75 15.53 10.82
C PHE A 649 -22.64 15.01 9.69
N THR A 650 -22.03 14.82 8.52
CA THR A 650 -22.69 14.33 7.31
C THR A 650 -22.50 12.83 7.09
N GLY A 651 -21.54 12.20 7.77
CA GLY A 651 -21.11 10.83 7.46
C GLY A 651 -20.05 10.80 6.35
N GLY A 652 -19.66 11.98 5.85
CA GLY A 652 -18.80 12.10 4.68
C GLY A 652 -17.38 11.59 4.85
N SER A 653 -16.82 11.58 6.06
CA SER A 653 -15.39 11.37 6.29
C SER A 653 -15.13 10.34 7.39
N ASP A 654 -13.87 10.01 7.65
CA ASP A 654 -13.45 8.87 8.49
C ASP A 654 -14.00 8.88 9.92
N TYR A 655 -14.45 10.02 10.46
CA TYR A 655 -15.16 10.09 11.74
C TYR A 655 -16.41 9.21 11.78
N GLN A 656 -17.06 8.95 10.63
CA GLN A 656 -18.22 8.08 10.52
C GLN A 656 -17.93 6.71 11.12
N SER A 657 -16.80 6.10 10.77
CA SER A 657 -16.40 4.78 11.23
C SER A 657 -16.32 4.70 12.77
N PHE A 658 -15.92 5.78 13.42
CA PHE A 658 -15.80 5.89 14.88
C PHE A 658 -17.14 6.21 15.56
N MET A 659 -17.96 7.08 14.96
CA MET A 659 -19.32 7.35 15.43
C MET A 659 -20.18 6.09 15.39
N ASN A 660 -20.04 5.27 14.35
CA ASN A 660 -20.77 4.02 14.19
C ASN A 660 -20.52 3.04 15.34
N ILE A 661 -19.32 3.07 15.94
CA ILE A 661 -18.98 2.24 17.12
C ILE A 661 -19.10 3.02 18.44
N GLY A 662 -19.80 4.17 18.44
CA GLY A 662 -20.13 4.95 19.62
C GLY A 662 -18.97 5.71 20.25
N LYS A 663 -17.91 6.01 19.50
CA LYS A 663 -16.76 6.76 20.03
C LYS A 663 -16.99 8.27 19.96
N PRO A 664 -16.52 9.03 20.98
CA PRO A 664 -16.48 10.47 20.90
C PRO A 664 -15.62 10.91 19.72
N VAL A 665 -16.16 11.83 18.92
CA VAL A 665 -15.48 12.42 17.77
C VAL A 665 -15.51 13.94 17.83
N GLY A 666 -14.54 14.57 17.17
CA GLY A 666 -14.52 16.00 16.91
C GLY A 666 -13.43 16.34 15.91
N GLY A 667 -13.07 17.61 15.78
CA GLY A 667 -12.07 18.05 14.81
C GLY A 667 -12.52 19.27 14.01
N LEU A 668 -11.91 19.45 12.84
CA LEU A 668 -12.05 20.66 12.02
C LEU A 668 -12.35 20.30 10.57
N HIS A 669 -13.11 21.16 9.90
CA HIS A 669 -13.44 21.07 8.49
C HIS A 669 -13.69 22.47 7.92
N THR A 670 -13.28 22.77 6.69
CA THR A 670 -13.41 24.13 6.12
C THR A 670 -14.51 24.29 5.07
N GLY A 671 -15.30 23.23 4.85
CA GLY A 671 -16.43 23.20 3.92
C GLY A 671 -16.04 22.73 2.52
N THR A 672 -17.03 22.26 1.75
CA THR A 672 -16.83 21.64 0.42
C THR A 672 -17.61 22.32 -0.70
N GLY A 673 -18.47 23.28 -0.35
CA GLY A 673 -19.20 24.07 -1.33
C GLY A 673 -18.27 24.88 -2.24
N ILE A 674 -18.80 25.30 -3.39
CA ILE A 674 -18.03 26.05 -4.40
C ILE A 674 -17.47 27.36 -3.83
N GLU A 675 -18.18 27.98 -2.88
CA GLU A 675 -17.73 29.20 -2.22
C GLU A 675 -16.52 28.94 -1.30
N GLN A 676 -16.44 27.76 -0.70
CA GLN A 676 -15.37 27.36 0.22
C GLN A 676 -14.16 26.83 -0.57
N ASP A 677 -14.37 25.85 -1.43
CA ASP A 677 -13.33 25.28 -2.29
C ASP A 677 -13.87 24.93 -3.70
N PRO A 678 -13.65 25.81 -4.71
CA PRO A 678 -14.06 25.51 -6.08
C PRO A 678 -13.25 24.37 -6.72
N CYS A 679 -12.11 23.99 -6.13
CA CYS A 679 -11.23 22.92 -6.60
C CYS A 679 -11.48 21.57 -5.93
N TYR A 680 -12.44 21.47 -5.01
CA TYR A 680 -12.84 20.18 -4.41
C TYR A 680 -13.13 19.11 -5.48
N HIS A 681 -12.48 17.96 -5.35
CA HIS A 681 -12.49 16.84 -6.33
C HIS A 681 -12.12 17.22 -7.77
N GLN A 682 -11.39 18.32 -7.98
CA GLN A 682 -10.95 18.79 -9.30
C GLN A 682 -9.45 18.63 -9.50
N ALA A 683 -9.05 18.58 -10.77
CA ALA A 683 -7.64 18.65 -11.18
C ALA A 683 -6.93 19.94 -10.70
N CYS A 684 -7.67 21.00 -10.38
CA CYS A 684 -7.09 22.26 -9.87
C CYS A 684 -6.74 22.21 -8.37
N ASP A 685 -7.11 21.16 -7.63
CA ASP A 685 -6.65 20.97 -6.25
C ASP A 685 -5.18 20.54 -6.21
N THR A 686 -4.33 21.55 -6.43
CA THR A 686 -2.87 21.48 -6.52
C THR A 686 -2.25 22.35 -5.41
N ILE A 687 -0.92 22.46 -5.39
CA ILE A 687 -0.21 23.27 -4.37
C ILE A 687 -0.65 24.74 -4.28
N ASP A 688 -1.29 25.28 -5.32
CA ASP A 688 -1.78 26.66 -5.36
C ASP A 688 -3.18 26.84 -4.74
N ASN A 689 -3.90 25.76 -4.41
CA ASN A 689 -5.25 25.82 -3.84
C ASN A 689 -5.30 26.16 -2.34
N PRO A 690 -4.50 25.51 -1.46
CA PRO A 690 -4.54 25.73 -0.01
C PRO A 690 -4.28 27.17 0.42
N ASN A 691 -4.95 27.65 1.47
CA ASN A 691 -4.58 28.88 2.15
C ASN A 691 -3.60 28.58 3.31
N PRO A 692 -2.33 29.02 3.24
CA PRO A 692 -1.31 28.72 4.26
C PRO A 692 -1.63 29.28 5.65
N GLU A 693 -2.36 30.40 5.73
CA GLU A 693 -2.75 31.04 6.99
C GLU A 693 -3.84 30.23 7.69
N THR A 694 -4.92 29.91 6.98
CA THR A 694 -6.02 29.07 7.48
C THR A 694 -5.50 27.72 7.97
N LEU A 695 -4.67 27.05 7.16
CA LEU A 695 -4.05 25.78 7.55
C LEU A 695 -3.20 25.90 8.82
N THR A 696 -2.43 26.98 8.95
CA THR A 696 -1.57 27.19 10.13
C THR A 696 -2.40 27.44 11.39
N ILE A 697 -3.49 28.20 11.28
CA ILE A 697 -4.42 28.45 12.40
C ILE A 697 -5.06 27.13 12.84
N ASN A 698 -5.61 26.35 11.90
CA ASN A 698 -6.23 25.05 12.19
C ASN A 698 -5.23 24.05 12.78
N ALA A 699 -4.01 23.98 12.25
CA ALA A 699 -2.97 23.10 12.78
C ALA A 699 -2.57 23.47 14.21
N LYS A 700 -2.51 24.77 14.54
CA LYS A 700 -2.25 25.22 15.91
C LYS A 700 -3.42 24.95 16.86
N ALA A 701 -4.66 25.11 16.40
CA ALA A 701 -5.84 24.75 17.18
C ALA A 701 -5.88 23.24 17.48
N ALA A 702 -5.62 22.39 16.48
CA ALA A 702 -5.50 20.94 16.65
C ALA A 702 -4.38 20.57 17.63
N ALA A 703 -3.22 21.23 17.55
CA ALA A 703 -2.12 21.02 18.48
C ALA A 703 -2.47 21.46 19.92
N HIS A 704 -3.23 22.55 20.08
CA HIS A 704 -3.76 23.00 21.37
C HIS A 704 -4.67 21.94 21.99
N VAL A 705 -5.69 21.49 21.25
CA VAL A 705 -6.64 20.49 21.75
C VAL A 705 -5.94 19.17 22.06
N LEU A 706 -5.03 18.71 21.19
CA LEU A 706 -4.23 17.52 21.47
C LEU A 706 -3.42 17.66 22.75
N SER A 707 -2.78 18.81 23.01
CA SER A 707 -1.98 18.97 24.23
C SER A 707 -2.81 18.79 25.50
N ILE A 708 -4.07 19.21 25.47
CA ILE A 708 -5.01 19.07 26.57
C ILE A 708 -5.44 17.60 26.71
N LEU A 709 -5.85 16.96 25.62
CA LEU A 709 -6.31 15.57 25.64
C LEU A 709 -5.18 14.59 25.95
N ALA A 710 -3.96 14.85 25.47
CA ALA A 710 -2.78 14.03 25.76
C ALA A 710 -2.32 14.13 27.22
N THR A 711 -2.70 15.17 27.96
CA THR A 711 -2.30 15.38 29.37
C THR A 711 -3.40 15.06 30.37
N ARG A 712 -4.67 15.29 30.02
CA ARG A 712 -5.82 15.16 30.94
C ARG A 712 -7.10 14.69 30.25
N GLY A 713 -7.03 14.13 29.05
CA GLY A 713 -8.20 13.69 28.27
C GLY A 713 -9.10 12.71 29.02
N GLU A 714 -8.54 11.83 29.84
CA GLU A 714 -9.24 10.85 30.68
C GLU A 714 -10.11 11.49 31.78
N THR A 715 -9.88 12.77 32.09
CA THR A 715 -10.70 13.55 33.03
C THR A 715 -11.78 14.38 32.34
N ILE A 716 -11.67 14.58 31.04
CA ILE A 716 -12.56 15.42 30.22
C ILE A 716 -13.55 14.55 29.44
N ILE A 717 -13.04 13.48 28.84
CA ILE A 717 -13.79 12.59 27.96
C ILE A 717 -14.20 11.36 28.78
N PRO A 718 -15.50 11.09 28.95
CA PRO A 718 -15.93 9.86 29.60
C PRO A 718 -15.58 8.65 28.73
N LYS A 719 -15.33 7.51 29.38
CA LYS A 719 -15.18 6.24 28.66
C LYS A 719 -16.48 5.89 27.95
N SER A 720 -16.38 5.59 26.66
CA SER A 720 -17.47 5.02 25.86
C SER A 720 -17.15 3.57 25.51
N PRO A 721 -17.49 2.58 26.38
CA PRO A 721 -17.25 1.18 26.08
C PRO A 721 -18.15 0.69 24.94
N ILE A 722 -17.63 -0.19 24.10
CA ILE A 722 -18.37 -0.84 23.02
C ILE A 722 -19.52 -1.65 23.60
N ASN A 723 -20.71 -1.48 23.00
CA ASN A 723 -21.88 -2.27 23.35
C ASN A 723 -21.64 -3.74 22.95
N THR A 724 -21.91 -4.67 23.85
CA THR A 724 -21.73 -6.11 23.60
C THR A 724 -22.53 -6.61 22.39
N THR A 725 -23.64 -5.96 22.04
CA THR A 725 -24.44 -6.30 20.85
C THR A 725 -23.76 -5.93 19.53
N MET A 726 -22.75 -5.06 19.55
CA MET A 726 -21.94 -4.69 18.38
C MET A 726 -20.82 -5.71 18.11
N ILE A 727 -20.49 -6.56 19.09
CA ILE A 727 -19.40 -7.53 18.98
C ILE A 727 -19.90 -8.79 18.28
N THR A 728 -19.30 -9.13 17.15
CA THR A 728 -19.60 -10.36 16.40
C THR A 728 -18.36 -11.20 16.19
N ALA A 729 -18.56 -12.45 15.74
CA ALA A 729 -17.45 -13.32 15.35
C ALA A 729 -16.61 -12.76 14.18
N ARG A 730 -17.13 -11.77 13.44
CA ARG A 730 -16.46 -11.11 12.31
C ARG A 730 -15.88 -9.73 12.67
N GLY A 731 -15.97 -9.30 13.94
CA GLY A 731 -15.51 -7.99 14.38
C GLY A 731 -16.63 -7.12 14.96
N ILE A 732 -16.38 -5.80 15.02
CA ILE A 732 -17.35 -4.84 15.55
C ILE A 732 -18.25 -4.33 14.42
N ILE A 733 -19.57 -4.53 14.56
CA ILE A 733 -20.58 -3.97 13.69
C ILE A 733 -21.11 -2.68 14.33
N GLY A 734 -20.82 -1.56 13.70
CA GLY A 734 -21.34 -0.27 14.13
C GLY A 734 -22.82 -0.07 13.74
N VAL A 735 -23.46 0.90 14.39
CA VAL A 735 -24.82 1.36 14.07
C VAL A 735 -24.69 2.72 13.41
N GLU A 736 -25.17 2.83 12.17
CA GLU A 736 -25.15 4.11 11.48
C GLU A 736 -26.18 5.08 12.08
N PRO A 737 -25.77 6.28 12.52
CA PRO A 737 -26.70 7.31 12.93
C PRO A 737 -27.46 7.86 11.72
N ARG A 738 -28.60 8.51 11.96
CA ARG A 738 -29.24 9.31 10.93
C ARG A 738 -28.42 10.57 10.71
N TRP A 739 -27.67 10.60 9.60
CA TRP A 739 -26.83 11.74 9.23
C TRP A 739 -27.64 13.00 8.99
N THR A 740 -27.01 14.15 9.24
CA THR A 740 -27.60 15.44 8.88
C THR A 740 -27.61 15.62 7.36
N VAL A 741 -28.64 16.29 6.84
CA VAL A 741 -28.70 16.62 5.42
C VAL A 741 -27.73 17.80 5.17
N PRO A 742 -26.86 17.71 4.14
CA PRO A 742 -25.99 18.82 3.72
C PRO A 742 -26.80 20.07 3.36
N GLU A 743 -26.20 21.26 3.52
CA GLU A 743 -26.82 22.51 3.05
C GLU A 743 -26.90 22.55 1.53
N GLU A 744 -27.84 23.34 1.02
CA GLU A 744 -27.98 23.58 -0.42
C GLU A 744 -26.70 24.24 -0.95
N GLY A 745 -25.93 23.51 -1.77
CA GLY A 745 -24.66 23.97 -2.34
C GLY A 745 -23.39 23.31 -1.77
N GLU A 746 -23.48 22.56 -0.66
CA GLU A 746 -22.39 21.68 -0.21
C GLU A 746 -22.26 20.48 -1.15
N LYS A 747 -21.02 20.12 -1.50
CA LYS A 747 -20.74 19.00 -2.43
C LYS A 747 -20.50 17.69 -1.70
N HIS A 748 -20.17 17.74 -0.40
CA HIS A 748 -19.93 16.58 0.43
C HIS A 748 -21.26 15.97 0.90
N LEU A 749 -21.84 15.13 0.05
CA LEU A 749 -23.12 14.47 0.33
C LEU A 749 -22.89 13.11 0.99
N ALA A 750 -23.28 13.02 2.26
CA ALA A 750 -23.46 11.84 3.13
C ALA A 750 -22.35 10.78 3.27
N THR A 751 -21.51 10.57 2.25
CA THR A 751 -20.56 9.46 2.17
C THR A 751 -19.55 9.74 1.06
N CYS A 752 -18.25 9.85 1.38
CA CYS A 752 -17.22 9.63 0.37
C CYS A 752 -17.42 8.23 -0.21
N GLY A 753 -17.67 8.12 -1.52
CA GLY A 753 -17.80 6.85 -2.24
C GLY A 753 -19.10 6.04 -2.13
N TYR A 754 -20.09 6.42 -1.30
CA TYR A 754 -21.46 5.87 -1.42
C TYR A 754 -22.39 6.91 -2.04
N GLU A 755 -23.24 6.47 -2.97
CA GLU A 755 -24.37 7.18 -3.58
C GLU A 755 -24.37 8.72 -3.46
N ILE A 756 -23.63 9.39 -4.36
CA ILE A 756 -23.82 10.83 -4.63
C ILE A 756 -25.11 11.06 -5.40
#